data_AF-A0A1Y2XE30-F1
#
_entry.id   AF-A0A1Y2XE30-F1
#
_cell.length_a   1.000
_cell.length_b   1.000
_cell.length_c   1.000
_cell.angle_alpha   90.00
_cell.angle_beta   90.00
_cell.angle_gamma   90.00
#
_symmetry.space_group_name_H-M   'P 1'
#
loop_
_entity.id
_entity.type
_entity.pdbx_description
1 polymer ?
#
loop_
_entity_poly.entity_id
_entity_poly.type
_entity_poly.pdbx_seq_one_letter_code
_entity_poly.pdbx_strand_id
1 'polypeptide(L)'
;MRRWLVSVLLLLQVVAFTSAADQQVLEDDAATANLQQAADTDVVQSEQHTWAPYQSGWELVHEAMTEFRKIKVPSSHRKTKKPTSVFGILFHYLPKLLPSLRVSAPPQEHAAPVITGPLLEGVKLLQQSAEQNNTDAIYLLAQFNFFGNYSHPRNFKTAFDHYYRLASYGNSSAQYMVGLMYATGLGDAVERDQAKALLYHTFAADAGHTRSEMTLAARHVSGVGVPKSCEMACKYYKRVADKAMAWFRSGPPGGMALTPEAHRLSDDVGGVYGEGASVVSSGINALKADPSSHAYAAIDDVIEYLDLMSQKGDFKASFNLGRLYYEGQRGLERNVDLARRYFAAVTTMYWRTKDGRPVDQPKPQLEKYASKAAGYIGRMWLRGEGVRQDFKLAKGWFERGIKHGDAQSQWGLGIMNLHGLGIPKNVSKATELFKASADQDFSLSHVALGALHLDQGTPDDLKIAGSYFEAAVRWANIEAQYYLAEMMHHGVGRDKTCGMAMAYYKSVAERAEPLVSSWTEANQAYEDGDYELAFLDYLIAAEQGYEKAQNNVAFMLDPSQSRLPLPSWLHRQPAKPSLLQNSALALIYWTRSAIQSNIDSLVKMGDYYLDGIGTEPAFDKAAQCYTGASEYFQSAQALYNLGWMHENGVGLTQDFHLAKRYYDQALEANEEAYLPVTLSLLKLRARSAWNTFTHGRINSIQDEPSPRKDWSLSEWIANFLQEDIYYEDGYETFDEGMITGSDGEPLNDGLEDVDAVVESLIILGLVGAIVFLMYYRARRQQAHAQAEAEAARQGLQQQGGAGIQQQQQQQPGLGQQQGGFFPPPPGAPDFRQWAPAAVGH
;
A
#
# COMPACT_ATOMS: atom_id res chain seq x y z
N MET A 1 3.61 -30.02 40.96
CA MET A 1 4.85 -29.77 40.18
C MET A 1 5.38 -31.01 39.47
N ARG A 2 6.10 -31.96 40.12
CA ARG A 2 6.92 -32.99 39.40
C ARG A 2 6.19 -33.82 38.32
N ARG A 3 4.89 -34.14 38.47
CA ARG A 3 4.10 -34.83 37.42
C ARG A 3 3.79 -33.97 36.19
N TRP A 4 3.60 -32.66 36.36
CA TRP A 4 3.24 -31.73 35.27
C TRP A 4 4.39 -31.54 34.28
N LEU A 5 5.63 -31.44 34.78
CA LEU A 5 6.84 -31.41 33.95
C LEU A 5 7.01 -32.67 33.09
N VAL A 6 6.64 -33.85 33.60
CA VAL A 6 6.68 -35.11 32.85
C VAL A 6 5.62 -35.12 31.75
N SER A 7 4.41 -34.61 32.01
CA SER A 7 3.38 -34.45 30.98
C SER A 7 3.81 -33.51 29.84
N VAL A 8 4.45 -32.38 30.17
CA VAL A 8 4.96 -31.42 29.18
C VAL A 8 6.11 -32.02 28.35
N LEU A 9 7.04 -32.75 28.97
CA LEU A 9 8.12 -33.44 28.26
C LEU A 9 7.62 -34.54 27.32
N LEU A 10 6.59 -35.30 27.71
CA LEU A 10 5.96 -36.29 26.83
C LEU A 10 5.22 -35.63 25.65
N LEU A 11 4.56 -34.50 25.88
CA LEU A 11 3.93 -33.71 24.81
C LEU A 11 4.97 -33.21 23.78
N LEU A 12 6.11 -32.71 24.25
CA LEU A 12 7.23 -32.30 23.39
C LEU A 12 7.81 -33.48 22.57
N GLN A 13 7.85 -34.68 23.14
CA GLN A 13 8.30 -35.88 22.41
C GLN A 13 7.30 -36.36 21.35
N VAL A 14 5.99 -36.20 21.57
CA VAL A 14 4.98 -36.50 20.53
C VAL A 14 5.07 -35.51 19.37
N VAL A 15 5.23 -34.21 19.66
CA VAL A 15 5.40 -33.15 18.64
C VAL A 15 6.65 -33.37 17.78
N ALA A 16 7.72 -33.96 18.32
CA ALA A 16 8.93 -34.29 17.58
C ALA A 16 8.76 -35.49 16.60
N PHE A 17 7.74 -36.34 16.77
CA PHE A 17 7.49 -37.49 15.90
C PHE A 17 6.45 -37.23 14.82
N THR A 18 5.46 -36.35 15.05
CA THR A 18 4.44 -36.03 14.04
C THR A 18 4.97 -35.15 12.89
N SER A 19 6.05 -34.39 13.11
CA SER A 19 6.70 -33.58 12.09
C SER A 19 7.56 -34.36 11.08
N ALA A 20 7.71 -35.67 11.26
CA ALA A 20 8.51 -36.55 10.39
C ALA A 20 7.66 -37.43 9.44
N ALA A 21 6.34 -37.26 9.42
CA ALA A 21 5.40 -38.22 8.84
C ALA A 21 4.34 -37.58 7.91
N ASP A 22 4.74 -36.58 7.10
CA ASP A 22 3.91 -36.06 6.00
C ASP A 22 4.81 -35.58 4.84
N GLN A 23 5.44 -36.53 4.14
CA GLN A 23 6.36 -36.24 3.03
C GLN A 23 6.38 -37.36 1.97
N GLN A 24 5.29 -37.46 1.19
CA GLN A 24 5.18 -38.33 0.01
C GLN A 24 4.25 -37.71 -1.03
N VAL A 25 4.59 -37.85 -2.33
CA VAL A 25 3.67 -37.82 -3.50
C VAL A 25 3.03 -36.44 -3.78
N LEU A 26 3.29 -35.71 -4.89
CA LEU A 26 3.97 -35.98 -6.18
C LEU A 26 4.91 -34.83 -6.60
N GLU A 27 5.86 -35.14 -7.49
CA GLU A 27 6.64 -34.18 -8.29
C GLU A 27 6.09 -34.15 -9.73
N ASP A 28 6.19 -33.01 -10.42
CA ASP A 28 5.71 -32.83 -11.81
C ASP A 28 6.70 -31.88 -12.56
N ASP A 29 7.72 -32.46 -13.18
CA ASP A 29 8.98 -31.79 -13.64
C ASP A 29 8.85 -30.82 -14.85
N ALA A 30 7.65 -30.30 -15.13
CA ALA A 30 7.36 -29.59 -16.39
C ALA A 30 7.45 -28.04 -16.33
N ALA A 31 7.43 -27.42 -15.14
CA ALA A 31 7.18 -25.98 -15.00
C ALA A 31 8.44 -25.09 -14.94
N THR A 32 9.57 -25.61 -14.45
CA THR A 32 10.75 -24.80 -14.10
C THR A 32 11.57 -24.29 -15.29
N ALA A 33 11.41 -24.88 -16.48
CA ALA A 33 12.19 -24.56 -17.67
C ALA A 33 11.90 -23.18 -18.28
N ASN A 34 10.71 -22.60 -18.03
CA ASN A 34 10.26 -21.38 -18.73
C ASN A 34 10.62 -20.07 -18.02
N LEU A 35 10.87 -20.09 -16.70
CA LEU A 35 11.19 -18.88 -15.93
C LEU A 35 12.63 -18.38 -16.19
N GLN A 36 13.54 -19.27 -16.57
CA GLN A 36 14.94 -18.92 -16.81
C GLN A 36 15.17 -18.13 -18.12
N GLN A 37 14.17 -18.02 -19.01
CA GLN A 37 14.28 -17.22 -20.24
C GLN A 37 14.07 -15.71 -20.02
N ALA A 38 13.62 -15.26 -18.85
CA ALA A 38 13.48 -13.83 -18.56
C ALA A 38 14.85 -13.15 -18.30
N ALA A 39 15.76 -13.84 -17.62
CA ALA A 39 17.05 -13.30 -17.17
C ALA A 39 18.08 -13.10 -18.30
N ASP A 40 17.89 -13.72 -19.47
CA ASP A 40 18.77 -13.56 -20.64
C ASP A 40 18.47 -12.29 -21.47
N THR A 41 17.48 -11.45 -21.08
CA THR A 41 16.97 -10.36 -21.94
C THR A 41 17.81 -9.08 -21.97
N ASP A 42 18.66 -8.82 -20.97
CA ASP A 42 19.66 -7.74 -21.01
C ASP A 42 20.95 -8.16 -21.77
N VAL A 43 21.00 -9.37 -22.34
CA VAL A 43 21.96 -9.72 -23.41
C VAL A 43 21.43 -9.18 -24.73
N VAL A 44 22.24 -8.33 -25.38
CA VAL A 44 21.91 -7.64 -26.64
C VAL A 44 21.28 -8.58 -27.66
N GLN A 45 19.99 -8.38 -27.95
CA GLN A 45 19.35 -8.94 -29.15
C GLN A 45 19.93 -8.24 -30.38
N SER A 46 21.02 -8.80 -30.91
CA SER A 46 21.60 -8.38 -32.17
C SER A 46 20.66 -8.73 -33.32
N GLU A 47 20.47 -7.77 -34.23
CA GLU A 47 19.74 -8.00 -35.48
C GLU A 47 20.42 -9.09 -36.32
N GLN A 48 19.66 -9.76 -37.18
CA GLN A 48 20.03 -11.02 -37.84
C GLN A 48 21.14 -10.91 -38.91
N HIS A 49 22.36 -10.51 -38.54
CA HIS A 49 23.51 -10.50 -39.44
C HIS A 49 24.81 -11.00 -38.82
N THR A 50 25.31 -12.12 -39.38
CA THR A 50 26.70 -12.63 -39.34
C THR A 50 27.32 -12.95 -37.97
N TRP A 51 27.90 -14.15 -37.83
CA TRP A 51 28.67 -14.54 -36.65
C TRP A 51 29.80 -13.55 -36.37
N ALA A 52 29.71 -12.81 -35.26
CA ALA A 52 30.82 -12.03 -34.74
C ALA A 52 31.95 -12.99 -34.30
N PRO A 53 33.24 -12.62 -34.48
CA PRO A 53 34.33 -13.39 -33.90
C PRO A 53 34.25 -13.35 -32.37
N TYR A 54 34.26 -14.52 -31.73
CA TYR A 54 34.27 -14.63 -30.27
C TYR A 54 35.42 -13.82 -29.67
N GLN A 55 35.12 -13.01 -28.65
CA GLN A 55 36.15 -12.27 -27.91
C GLN A 55 37.13 -13.22 -27.21
N SER A 56 38.35 -12.75 -26.97
CA SER A 56 39.29 -13.41 -26.06
C SER A 56 38.62 -13.70 -24.71
N GLY A 57 38.86 -14.88 -24.14
CA GLY A 57 38.24 -15.31 -22.89
C GLY A 57 36.75 -15.69 -22.95
N TRP A 58 36.09 -15.72 -24.11
CA TRP A 58 34.66 -16.11 -24.21
C TRP A 58 34.38 -17.52 -23.65
N GLU A 59 35.29 -18.47 -23.88
CA GLU A 59 35.17 -19.85 -23.36
C GLU A 59 35.07 -19.88 -21.82
N LEU A 60 35.85 -19.04 -21.13
CA LEU A 60 35.82 -18.88 -19.67
C LEU A 60 34.52 -18.23 -19.18
N VAL A 61 33.91 -17.33 -19.97
CA VAL A 61 32.58 -16.77 -19.65
C VAL A 61 31.51 -17.85 -19.79
N HIS A 62 31.58 -18.68 -20.84
CA HIS A 62 30.66 -19.81 -21.00
C HIS A 62 30.80 -20.81 -19.86
N GLU A 63 32.02 -21.19 -19.50
CA GLU A 63 32.31 -22.08 -18.36
C GLU A 63 31.79 -21.51 -17.04
N ALA A 64 32.06 -20.23 -16.75
CA ALA A 64 31.52 -19.54 -15.57
C ALA A 64 29.99 -19.57 -15.51
N MET A 65 29.31 -19.33 -16.65
CA MET A 65 27.85 -19.43 -16.73
C MET A 65 27.35 -20.88 -16.52
N THR A 66 28.13 -21.91 -16.84
CA THR A 66 27.79 -23.29 -16.46
C THR A 66 27.96 -23.54 -14.96
N GLU A 67 28.93 -22.91 -14.28
CA GLU A 67 29.06 -22.98 -12.82
C GLU A 67 27.89 -22.26 -12.12
N PHE A 68 27.52 -21.06 -12.58
CA PHE A 68 26.37 -20.33 -12.00
C PHE A 68 25.05 -21.09 -12.18
N ARG A 69 24.87 -21.85 -13.28
CA ARG A 69 23.72 -22.75 -13.48
C ARG A 69 23.65 -23.93 -12.49
N LYS A 70 24.76 -24.29 -11.82
CA LYS A 70 24.77 -25.29 -10.73
C LYS A 70 24.31 -24.69 -9.40
N ILE A 71 24.35 -23.36 -9.26
CA ILE A 71 23.86 -22.67 -8.06
C ILE A 71 22.34 -22.75 -8.07
N LYS A 72 21.80 -23.63 -7.22
CA LYS A 72 20.37 -23.61 -6.90
C LYS A 72 20.06 -22.33 -6.12
N VAL A 73 19.67 -21.28 -6.83
CA VAL A 73 18.93 -20.15 -6.24
C VAL A 73 17.75 -20.77 -5.47
N PRO A 74 17.53 -20.43 -4.19
CA PRO A 74 16.35 -20.88 -3.47
C PRO A 74 15.10 -20.37 -4.20
N SER A 75 14.31 -21.26 -4.78
CA SER A 75 13.10 -20.86 -5.51
C SER A 75 12.06 -20.33 -4.54
N SER A 76 11.95 -19.00 -4.41
CA SER A 76 11.05 -18.33 -3.45
C SER A 76 9.55 -18.42 -3.77
N HIS A 77 9.16 -19.29 -4.71
CA HIS A 77 7.82 -19.90 -4.77
C HIS A 77 7.39 -20.63 -3.48
N ARG A 78 8.20 -20.63 -2.41
CA ARG A 78 7.68 -20.59 -1.04
C ARG A 78 7.00 -19.25 -0.70
N LYS A 79 5.97 -18.90 -1.48
CA LYS A 79 4.81 -18.18 -0.94
C LYS A 79 4.38 -18.95 0.31
N THR A 80 4.55 -18.34 1.49
CA THR A 80 4.22 -19.00 2.75
C THR A 80 2.70 -19.14 2.81
N LYS A 81 2.17 -20.26 2.31
CA LYS A 81 0.74 -20.59 2.34
C LYS A 81 0.21 -20.28 3.73
N LYS A 82 -0.63 -19.25 3.84
CA LYS A 82 -1.30 -18.87 5.08
C LYS A 82 -1.94 -20.15 5.63
N PRO A 83 -1.62 -20.58 6.86
CA PRO A 83 -2.04 -21.90 7.30
C PRO A 83 -3.54 -21.89 7.56
N THR A 84 -4.33 -22.48 6.65
CA THR A 84 -5.81 -22.42 6.62
C THR A 84 -6.51 -23.08 7.80
N SER A 85 -5.79 -23.79 8.66
CA SER A 85 -6.31 -24.29 9.93
C SER A 85 -6.35 -23.18 10.99
N VAL A 86 -7.44 -23.07 11.74
CA VAL A 86 -7.57 -22.17 12.90
C VAL A 86 -6.40 -22.31 13.88
N PHE A 87 -5.90 -23.53 14.10
CA PHE A 87 -4.71 -23.76 14.93
C PHE A 87 -3.44 -23.20 14.31
N GLY A 88 -3.30 -23.25 12.99
CA GLY A 88 -2.18 -22.68 12.25
C GLY A 88 -2.23 -21.15 12.24
N ILE A 89 -3.40 -20.55 12.08
CA ILE A 89 -3.63 -19.10 12.30
C ILE A 89 -3.20 -18.73 13.73
N LEU A 90 -3.68 -19.46 14.73
CA LEU A 90 -3.32 -19.21 16.13
C LEU A 90 -1.80 -19.32 16.35
N PHE A 91 -1.13 -20.34 15.79
CA PHE A 91 0.33 -20.52 15.86
C PHE A 91 1.15 -19.53 15.02
N HIS A 92 0.55 -18.87 14.02
CA HIS A 92 1.19 -17.81 13.24
C HIS A 92 1.13 -16.45 13.96
N TYR A 93 0.02 -16.17 14.66
CA TYR A 93 -0.16 -14.94 15.43
C TYR A 93 0.37 -15.02 16.87
N LEU A 94 0.42 -16.20 17.52
CA LEU A 94 1.07 -16.38 18.83
C LEU A 94 2.50 -15.80 18.92
N PRO A 95 3.43 -16.10 17.99
CA PRO A 95 4.79 -15.56 18.03
C PRO A 95 4.89 -14.09 17.59
N LYS A 96 3.80 -13.48 17.11
CA LYS A 96 3.66 -12.03 16.88
C LYS A 96 3.10 -11.31 18.12
N LEU A 97 2.22 -11.97 18.88
CA LEU A 97 1.61 -11.47 20.12
C LEU A 97 2.53 -11.62 21.35
N LEU A 98 3.39 -12.63 21.37
CA LEU A 98 4.41 -12.79 22.41
C LEU A 98 5.58 -11.81 22.15
N PRO A 99 5.93 -10.93 23.11
CA PRO A 99 7.13 -10.10 22.97
C PRO A 99 8.35 -11.03 22.85
N SER A 100 9.02 -10.96 21.71
CA SER A 100 9.89 -12.06 21.29
C SER A 100 11.17 -12.18 22.12
N LEU A 101 11.12 -12.97 23.19
CA LEU A 101 12.27 -13.50 23.93
C LEU A 101 13.04 -14.55 23.10
N ARG A 102 13.23 -14.28 21.81
CA ARG A 102 14.33 -14.86 21.05
C ARG A 102 15.60 -14.30 21.67
N VAL A 103 16.36 -15.16 22.34
CA VAL A 103 17.78 -14.89 22.61
C VAL A 103 18.50 -14.98 21.27
N SER A 104 18.37 -13.89 20.50
CA SER A 104 19.23 -13.59 19.37
C SER A 104 20.67 -13.73 19.87
N ALA A 105 21.50 -14.49 19.16
CA ALA A 105 22.95 -14.38 19.32
C ALA A 105 23.36 -12.90 19.25
N PRO A 106 24.44 -12.47 19.92
CA PRO A 106 24.98 -11.14 19.69
C PRO A 106 25.17 -10.95 18.18
N PRO A 107 24.91 -9.75 17.63
CA PRO A 107 25.11 -9.51 16.22
C PRO A 107 26.55 -9.87 15.88
N GLN A 108 26.73 -10.90 15.06
CA GLN A 108 28.03 -11.17 14.49
C GLN A 108 28.35 -9.95 13.63
N GLU A 109 29.46 -9.27 13.93
CA GLU A 109 30.07 -8.33 12.98
C GLU A 109 30.12 -9.04 11.63
N HIS A 110 29.63 -8.38 10.57
CA HIS A 110 29.37 -9.02 9.29
C HIS A 110 30.67 -9.54 8.66
N ALA A 111 31.04 -10.77 9.02
CA ALA A 111 32.07 -11.54 8.35
C ALA A 111 31.64 -11.66 6.90
N ALA A 112 32.37 -10.98 6.01
CA ALA A 112 32.02 -10.85 4.61
C ALA A 112 31.68 -12.23 4.04
N PRO A 113 30.53 -12.39 3.34
CA PRO A 113 30.00 -13.70 2.98
C PRO A 113 31.06 -14.49 2.20
N VAL A 114 31.54 -15.56 2.81
CA VAL A 114 32.67 -16.32 2.27
C VAL A 114 32.19 -17.04 1.01
N ILE A 115 32.59 -16.52 -0.14
CA ILE A 115 32.25 -17.04 -1.46
C ILE A 115 32.75 -18.49 -1.52
N THR A 116 31.82 -19.45 -1.59
CA THR A 116 32.12 -20.88 -1.49
C THR A 116 31.49 -21.67 -2.65
N GLY A 117 32.14 -22.77 -3.03
CA GLY A 117 31.65 -23.65 -4.10
C GLY A 117 31.64 -22.98 -5.49
N PRO A 118 30.69 -23.35 -6.37
CA PRO A 118 30.68 -22.94 -7.78
C PRO A 118 30.71 -21.43 -8.02
N LEU A 119 30.20 -20.62 -7.09
CA LEU A 119 30.23 -19.16 -7.20
C LEU A 119 31.68 -18.61 -7.21
N LEU A 120 32.56 -19.17 -6.37
CA LEU A 120 33.97 -18.74 -6.32
C LEU A 120 34.71 -19.13 -7.62
N GLU A 121 34.39 -20.31 -8.15
CA GLU A 121 34.98 -20.84 -9.39
C GLU A 121 34.52 -20.03 -10.61
N GLY A 122 33.22 -19.79 -10.76
CA GLY A 122 32.67 -18.93 -11.82
C GLY A 122 33.16 -17.49 -11.75
N VAL A 123 33.21 -16.87 -10.57
CA VAL A 123 33.76 -15.50 -10.41
C VAL A 123 35.25 -15.44 -10.77
N LYS A 124 36.03 -16.48 -10.42
CA LYS A 124 37.45 -16.58 -10.79
C LYS A 124 37.65 -16.75 -12.31
N LEU A 125 36.82 -17.57 -12.97
CA LEU A 125 36.82 -17.72 -14.43
C LEU A 125 36.48 -16.40 -15.14
N LEU A 126 35.50 -15.64 -14.63
CA LEU A 126 35.21 -14.30 -15.11
C LEU A 126 36.38 -13.32 -14.89
N GLN A 127 37.07 -13.38 -13.75
CA GLN A 127 38.26 -12.55 -13.50
C GLN A 127 39.37 -12.84 -14.54
N GLN A 128 39.65 -14.12 -14.82
CA GLN A 128 40.61 -14.53 -15.86
C GLN A 128 40.20 -14.13 -17.29
N SER A 129 38.90 -13.99 -17.55
CA SER A 129 38.39 -13.47 -18.82
C SER A 129 38.45 -11.92 -18.88
N ALA A 130 38.22 -11.25 -17.76
CA ALA A 130 38.34 -9.79 -17.62
C ALA A 130 39.80 -9.29 -17.74
N GLU A 131 40.77 -10.11 -17.32
CA GLU A 131 42.21 -9.94 -17.59
C GLU A 131 42.54 -10.04 -19.10
N GLN A 132 41.79 -10.86 -19.84
CA GLN A 132 41.85 -10.94 -21.32
C GLN A 132 41.04 -9.84 -22.02
N ASN A 133 40.62 -8.79 -21.27
CA ASN A 133 39.84 -7.64 -21.73
C ASN A 133 38.47 -7.97 -22.34
N ASN A 134 37.90 -9.14 -22.01
CA ASN A 134 36.55 -9.51 -22.43
C ASN A 134 35.51 -8.53 -21.86
N THR A 135 34.70 -7.90 -22.71
CA THR A 135 33.74 -6.88 -22.26
C THR A 135 32.65 -7.47 -21.37
N ASP A 136 32.24 -8.68 -21.68
CA ASP A 136 31.06 -9.32 -21.11
C ASP A 136 31.40 -9.87 -19.72
N ALA A 137 32.63 -10.40 -19.55
CA ALA A 137 33.19 -10.75 -18.26
C ALA A 137 33.31 -9.55 -17.31
N ILE A 138 33.82 -8.40 -17.81
CA ILE A 138 33.91 -7.17 -17.00
C ILE A 138 32.50 -6.69 -16.62
N TYR A 139 31.50 -6.83 -17.50
CA TYR A 139 30.13 -6.39 -17.24
C TYR A 139 29.43 -7.29 -16.21
N LEU A 140 29.58 -8.61 -16.31
CA LEU A 140 29.07 -9.58 -15.33
C LEU A 140 29.72 -9.37 -13.96
N LEU A 141 31.04 -9.15 -13.89
CA LEU A 141 31.72 -8.79 -12.64
C LEU A 141 31.18 -7.48 -12.04
N ALA A 142 30.92 -6.46 -12.87
CA ALA A 142 30.31 -5.22 -12.41
C ALA A 142 28.90 -5.45 -11.82
N GLN A 143 28.07 -6.27 -12.47
CA GLN A 143 26.75 -6.65 -11.95
C GLN A 143 26.82 -7.44 -10.64
N PHE A 144 27.72 -8.42 -10.51
CA PHE A 144 27.90 -9.17 -9.26
C PHE A 144 28.35 -8.28 -8.09
N ASN A 145 29.23 -7.31 -8.35
CA ASN A 145 29.65 -6.35 -7.34
C ASN A 145 28.56 -5.30 -7.03
N PHE A 146 27.61 -5.03 -7.94
CA PHE A 146 26.53 -4.06 -7.74
C PHE A 146 25.31 -4.68 -7.03
N PHE A 147 24.68 -5.69 -7.62
CA PHE A 147 23.43 -6.28 -7.13
C PHE A 147 23.66 -7.36 -6.04
N GLY A 148 24.81 -8.03 -6.06
CA GLY A 148 25.11 -9.13 -5.13
C GLY A 148 24.49 -10.48 -5.51
N ASN A 149 24.19 -10.69 -6.81
CA ASN A 149 23.53 -11.90 -7.32
C ASN A 149 24.25 -13.19 -6.85
N TYR A 150 23.47 -14.23 -6.59
CA TYR A 150 23.92 -15.49 -5.93
C TYR A 150 24.54 -15.30 -4.53
N SER A 151 24.19 -14.21 -3.81
CA SER A 151 24.79 -13.83 -2.53
C SER A 151 26.27 -13.45 -2.60
N HIS A 152 26.72 -12.93 -3.76
CA HIS A 152 28.02 -12.29 -3.90
C HIS A 152 28.09 -11.00 -3.04
N PRO A 153 29.21 -10.71 -2.33
CA PRO A 153 29.34 -9.48 -1.55
C PRO A 153 29.24 -8.22 -2.43
N ARG A 154 28.37 -7.28 -2.03
CA ARG A 154 28.20 -5.98 -2.69
C ARG A 154 29.43 -5.10 -2.45
N ASN A 155 29.96 -4.50 -3.52
CA ASN A 155 31.07 -3.56 -3.49
C ASN A 155 30.89 -2.54 -4.63
N PHE A 156 30.23 -1.44 -4.32
CA PHE A 156 29.90 -0.41 -5.30
C PHE A 156 31.15 0.23 -5.93
N LYS A 157 32.31 0.22 -5.26
CA LYS A 157 33.54 0.80 -5.81
C LYS A 157 34.12 -0.05 -6.94
N THR A 158 34.26 -1.36 -6.74
CA THR A 158 34.73 -2.26 -7.82
C THR A 158 33.71 -2.36 -8.95
N ALA A 159 32.41 -2.31 -8.64
CA ALA A 159 31.37 -2.17 -9.66
C ALA A 159 31.56 -0.90 -10.50
N PHE A 160 31.78 0.26 -9.85
CA PHE A 160 32.03 1.52 -10.56
C PHE A 160 33.29 1.45 -11.42
N ASP A 161 34.42 0.95 -10.90
CA ASP A 161 35.67 0.85 -11.66
C ASP A 161 35.50 -0.01 -12.94
N HIS A 162 34.74 -1.11 -12.85
CA HIS A 162 34.41 -1.96 -14.00
C HIS A 162 33.43 -1.28 -14.98
N TYR A 163 32.34 -0.66 -14.51
CA TYR A 163 31.41 0.07 -15.37
C TYR A 163 32.06 1.28 -16.04
N TYR A 164 32.91 2.04 -15.34
CA TYR A 164 33.65 3.18 -15.87
C TYR A 164 34.61 2.76 -16.99
N ARG A 165 35.32 1.63 -16.79
CA ARG A 165 36.16 1.02 -17.81
C ARG A 165 35.37 0.67 -19.08
N LEU A 166 34.21 0.03 -18.94
CA LEU A 166 33.35 -0.32 -20.08
C LEU A 166 32.69 0.89 -20.75
N ALA A 167 32.31 1.90 -19.98
CA ALA A 167 31.76 3.15 -20.50
C ALA A 167 32.77 3.90 -21.40
N SER A 168 34.07 3.78 -21.10
CA SER A 168 35.16 4.31 -21.93
C SER A 168 35.31 3.60 -23.28
N TYR A 169 34.86 2.34 -23.39
CA TYR A 169 34.78 1.58 -24.64
C TYR A 169 33.48 1.82 -25.43
N GLY A 170 32.57 2.68 -24.93
CA GLY A 170 31.31 2.97 -25.60
C GLY A 170 30.14 2.02 -25.27
N ASN A 171 30.28 1.12 -24.28
CA ASN A 171 29.18 0.25 -23.87
C ASN A 171 28.06 1.08 -23.20
N SER A 172 26.86 1.07 -23.80
CA SER A 172 25.75 1.95 -23.41
C SER A 172 25.07 1.57 -22.10
N SER A 173 24.99 0.27 -21.76
CA SER A 173 24.51 -0.21 -20.46
C SER A 173 25.47 0.16 -19.32
N ALA A 174 26.78 0.08 -19.56
CA ALA A 174 27.78 0.55 -18.62
C ALA A 174 27.76 2.07 -18.45
N GLN A 175 27.57 2.84 -19.53
CA GLN A 175 27.35 4.28 -19.46
C GLN A 175 26.08 4.63 -18.65
N TYR A 176 24.99 3.87 -18.80
CA TYR A 176 23.80 4.02 -17.97
C TYR A 176 24.10 3.83 -16.48
N MET A 177 24.82 2.76 -16.11
CA MET A 177 25.18 2.49 -14.71
C MET A 177 26.13 3.55 -14.14
N VAL A 178 27.11 4.02 -14.91
CA VAL A 178 27.96 5.17 -14.52
C VAL A 178 27.11 6.43 -14.29
N GLY A 179 26.13 6.70 -15.16
CA GLY A 179 25.17 7.80 -15.00
C GLY A 179 24.36 7.69 -13.71
N LEU A 180 23.80 6.50 -13.44
CA LEU A 180 23.04 6.16 -12.22
C LEU A 180 23.87 6.39 -10.95
N MET A 181 25.14 5.97 -10.94
CA MET A 181 26.01 6.11 -9.77
C MET A 181 26.39 7.58 -9.52
N TYR A 182 26.69 8.36 -10.56
CA TYR A 182 26.87 9.81 -10.42
C TYR A 182 25.57 10.53 -10.02
N ALA A 183 24.40 10.06 -10.45
CA ALA A 183 23.10 10.64 -10.12
C ALA A 183 22.74 10.51 -8.64
N THR A 184 23.15 9.41 -8.01
CA THR A 184 22.71 9.00 -6.67
C THR A 184 23.77 9.20 -5.59
N GLY A 185 25.05 8.99 -5.93
CA GLY A 185 26.13 8.91 -4.94
C GLY A 185 26.15 7.58 -4.17
N LEU A 186 25.72 6.49 -4.83
CA LEU A 186 25.45 5.21 -4.20
C LEU A 186 26.67 4.60 -3.48
N GLY A 187 26.46 4.22 -2.21
CA GLY A 187 27.40 3.41 -1.42
C GLY A 187 28.78 4.04 -1.22
N ASP A 188 28.87 5.38 -1.20
CA ASP A 188 30.09 6.19 -1.10
C ASP A 188 31.18 5.85 -2.14
N ALA A 189 30.83 5.15 -3.22
CA ALA A 189 31.75 4.81 -4.30
C ALA A 189 32.19 6.04 -5.11
N VAL A 190 31.30 7.03 -5.22
CA VAL A 190 31.45 8.22 -6.07
C VAL A 190 30.68 9.40 -5.48
N GLU A 191 31.27 10.61 -5.53
CA GLU A 191 30.54 11.84 -5.19
C GLU A 191 29.41 12.13 -6.20
N ARG A 192 28.25 12.58 -5.69
CA ARG A 192 27.04 12.82 -6.48
C ARG A 192 27.19 14.05 -7.40
N ASP A 193 27.24 13.82 -8.71
CA ASP A 193 27.43 14.84 -9.74
C ASP A 193 26.35 14.73 -10.83
N GLN A 194 25.38 15.66 -10.81
CA GLN A 194 24.28 15.66 -11.77
C GLN A 194 24.71 16.01 -13.21
N ALA A 195 25.84 16.70 -13.39
CA ALA A 195 26.34 17.07 -14.72
C ALA A 195 27.03 15.87 -15.39
N LYS A 196 27.83 15.10 -14.63
CA LYS A 196 28.37 13.81 -15.09
C LYS A 196 27.24 12.80 -15.31
N ALA A 197 26.28 12.71 -14.40
CA ALA A 197 25.12 11.84 -14.56
C ALA A 197 24.38 12.10 -15.89
N LEU A 198 24.05 13.37 -16.15
CA LEU A 198 23.46 13.81 -17.41
C LEU A 198 24.30 13.39 -18.63
N LEU A 199 25.60 13.67 -18.60
CA LEU A 199 26.52 13.36 -19.69
C LEU A 199 26.53 11.87 -20.06
N TYR A 200 26.68 10.98 -19.06
CA TYR A 200 26.69 9.54 -19.29
C TYR A 200 25.33 9.00 -19.72
N HIS A 201 24.21 9.54 -19.20
CA HIS A 201 22.89 9.21 -19.73
C HIS A 201 22.69 9.70 -21.17
N THR A 202 23.23 10.87 -21.58
CA THR A 202 23.16 11.33 -22.98
C THR A 202 23.93 10.42 -23.94
N PHE A 203 25.15 9.99 -23.61
CA PHE A 203 25.88 9.03 -24.45
C PHE A 203 25.15 7.69 -24.56
N ALA A 204 24.65 7.16 -23.44
CA ALA A 204 23.90 5.91 -23.45
C ALA A 204 22.59 6.02 -24.26
N ALA A 205 21.88 7.14 -24.17
CA ALA A 205 20.63 7.39 -24.88
C ALA A 205 20.81 7.61 -26.39
N ASP A 206 21.88 8.29 -26.82
CA ASP A 206 22.20 8.41 -28.25
C ASP A 206 22.79 7.12 -28.83
N ALA A 207 23.38 6.26 -27.99
CA ALA A 207 23.64 4.85 -28.28
C ALA A 207 22.40 3.94 -28.13
N GLY A 208 21.20 4.51 -27.96
CA GLY A 208 19.92 3.79 -28.00
C GLY A 208 19.52 3.03 -26.73
N HIS A 209 20.17 3.23 -25.58
CA HIS A 209 19.84 2.53 -24.33
C HIS A 209 18.52 3.03 -23.73
N THR A 210 17.50 2.16 -23.73
CA THR A 210 16.10 2.53 -23.41
C THR A 210 15.92 3.12 -22.01
N ARG A 211 16.54 2.53 -20.98
CA ARG A 211 16.46 3.06 -19.60
C ARG A 211 17.09 4.47 -19.49
N SER A 212 18.10 4.77 -20.30
CA SER A 212 18.73 6.10 -20.35
C SER A 212 17.85 7.13 -21.04
N GLU A 213 17.20 6.76 -22.14
CA GLU A 213 16.24 7.64 -22.83
C GLU A 213 15.08 8.01 -21.90
N MET A 214 14.55 7.04 -21.15
CA MET A 214 13.51 7.27 -20.14
C MET A 214 14.00 8.20 -19.00
N THR A 215 15.18 7.94 -18.45
CA THR A 215 15.82 8.81 -17.44
C THR A 215 16.03 10.26 -17.94
N LEU A 216 16.47 10.47 -19.18
CA LEU A 216 16.60 11.82 -19.76
C LEU A 216 15.24 12.50 -19.94
N ALA A 217 14.23 11.74 -20.36
CA ALA A 217 12.87 12.26 -20.50
C ALA A 217 12.33 12.74 -19.15
N ALA A 218 12.44 11.93 -18.10
CA ALA A 218 12.06 12.28 -16.74
C ALA A 218 12.85 13.49 -16.20
N ARG A 219 14.15 13.59 -16.48
CA ARG A 219 14.99 14.74 -16.13
C ARG A 219 14.54 16.03 -16.82
N HIS A 220 14.17 15.98 -18.11
CA HIS A 220 13.63 17.14 -18.84
C HIS A 220 12.21 17.57 -18.43
N VAL A 221 11.39 16.68 -17.84
CA VAL A 221 10.11 17.06 -17.20
C VAL A 221 10.33 17.72 -15.84
N SER A 222 11.11 17.05 -14.99
CA SER A 222 11.34 17.46 -13.59
C SER A 222 12.27 18.67 -13.44
N GLY A 223 13.20 18.87 -14.38
CA GLY A 223 14.26 19.88 -14.30
C GLY A 223 15.50 19.42 -13.52
N VAL A 224 15.70 18.10 -13.35
CA VAL A 224 16.80 17.55 -12.54
C VAL A 224 18.12 17.56 -13.32
N GLY A 225 18.94 18.59 -13.06
CA GLY A 225 20.23 18.80 -13.72
C GLY A 225 20.15 19.42 -15.12
N VAL A 226 18.94 19.74 -15.60
CA VAL A 226 18.67 20.31 -16.93
C VAL A 226 17.56 21.36 -16.86
N PRO A 227 17.51 22.34 -17.77
CA PRO A 227 16.31 23.15 -17.96
C PRO A 227 15.12 22.26 -18.36
N LYS A 228 13.94 22.59 -17.83
CA LYS A 228 12.68 21.93 -18.22
C LYS A 228 12.41 22.16 -19.71
N SER A 229 12.16 21.09 -20.45
CA SER A 229 11.87 21.15 -21.89
C SER A 229 10.90 20.05 -22.29
N CYS A 230 9.65 20.44 -22.59
CA CYS A 230 8.64 19.50 -23.05
C CYS A 230 9.05 18.83 -24.37
N GLU A 231 9.66 19.57 -25.31
CA GLU A 231 10.02 18.99 -26.62
C GLU A 231 11.12 17.93 -26.51
N MET A 232 12.12 18.13 -25.64
CA MET A 232 13.15 17.12 -25.39
C MET A 232 12.60 15.93 -24.59
N ALA A 233 11.75 16.17 -23.59
CA ALA A 233 11.08 15.09 -22.85
C ALA A 233 10.19 14.24 -23.78
N CYS A 234 9.39 14.90 -24.63
CA CYS A 234 8.51 14.26 -25.60
C CYS A 234 9.29 13.47 -26.65
N LYS A 235 10.42 14.01 -27.14
CA LYS A 235 11.35 13.30 -28.05
C LYS A 235 11.87 11.99 -27.46
N TYR A 236 12.35 12.01 -26.21
CA TYR A 236 12.89 10.80 -25.57
C TYR A 236 11.79 9.82 -25.14
N TYR A 237 10.69 10.29 -24.52
CA TYR A 237 9.55 9.41 -24.20
C TYR A 237 8.95 8.78 -25.45
N LYS A 238 8.88 9.50 -26.59
CA LYS A 238 8.46 8.91 -27.85
C LYS A 238 9.34 7.72 -28.25
N ARG A 239 10.67 7.87 -28.28
CA ARG A 239 11.57 6.73 -28.65
C ARG A 239 11.37 5.50 -27.74
N VAL A 240 11.13 5.71 -26.45
CA VAL A 240 10.82 4.63 -25.50
C VAL A 240 9.43 4.03 -25.78
N ALA A 241 8.43 4.86 -26.08
CA ALA A 241 7.09 4.42 -26.47
C ALA A 241 7.06 3.66 -27.80
N ASP A 242 7.85 4.09 -28.80
CA ASP A 242 8.02 3.41 -30.08
C ASP A 242 8.55 1.96 -29.86
N LYS A 243 9.56 1.81 -28.99
CA LYS A 243 10.11 0.51 -28.57
C LYS A 243 9.11 -0.32 -27.76
N ALA A 244 8.41 0.29 -26.80
CA ALA A 244 7.37 -0.34 -26.01
C ALA A 244 6.24 -0.89 -26.89
N MET A 245 5.84 -0.12 -27.91
CA MET A 245 4.84 -0.54 -28.90
C MET A 245 5.36 -1.62 -29.85
N ALA A 246 6.64 -1.59 -30.25
CA ALA A 246 7.25 -2.66 -31.03
C ALA A 246 7.28 -3.98 -30.24
N TRP A 247 7.72 -3.94 -28.96
CA TRP A 247 7.69 -5.08 -28.06
C TRP A 247 6.26 -5.59 -27.81
N PHE A 248 5.30 -4.71 -27.52
CA PHE A 248 3.89 -5.08 -27.38
C PHE A 248 3.36 -5.78 -28.63
N ARG A 249 3.71 -5.30 -29.83
CA ARG A 249 3.27 -5.85 -31.12
C ARG A 249 4.03 -7.09 -31.59
N SER A 250 5.20 -7.38 -31.05
CA SER A 250 5.90 -8.65 -31.29
C SER A 250 5.24 -9.87 -30.60
N GLY A 251 4.29 -9.63 -29.69
CA GLY A 251 3.51 -10.68 -29.05
C GLY A 251 2.50 -11.38 -29.98
N PRO A 252 1.82 -12.44 -29.47
CA PRO A 252 0.77 -13.14 -30.23
C PRO A 252 -0.43 -12.22 -30.52
N PRO A 253 -1.32 -12.56 -31.47
CA PRO A 253 -2.40 -11.69 -31.94
C PRO A 253 -3.20 -10.99 -30.82
N GLY A 254 -3.23 -9.66 -30.86
CA GLY A 254 -3.73 -8.82 -29.76
C GLY A 254 -2.66 -8.39 -28.74
N GLY A 255 -1.37 -8.57 -29.05
CA GLY A 255 -0.22 -8.02 -28.31
C GLY A 255 0.27 -8.85 -27.13
N MET A 256 1.38 -8.42 -26.54
CA MET A 256 1.91 -8.98 -25.28
C MET A 256 0.90 -8.81 -24.13
N ALA A 257 0.94 -9.71 -23.15
CA ALA A 257 0.20 -9.51 -21.91
C ALA A 257 0.94 -8.45 -21.05
N LEU A 258 0.19 -7.53 -20.47
CA LEU A 258 0.71 -6.48 -19.58
C LEU A 258 0.17 -6.71 -18.17
N THR A 259 0.97 -7.32 -17.31
CA THR A 259 0.72 -7.41 -15.86
C THR A 259 1.39 -6.21 -15.18
N PRO A 260 0.63 -5.32 -14.50
CA PRO A 260 1.20 -4.17 -13.82
C PRO A 260 1.75 -4.58 -12.44
N GLU A 261 3.07 -4.68 -12.32
CA GLU A 261 3.77 -5.01 -11.08
C GLU A 261 4.19 -3.75 -10.30
N ALA A 262 4.27 -2.60 -10.98
CA ALA A 262 4.55 -1.31 -10.36
C ALA A 262 3.48 -0.92 -9.32
N HIS A 263 3.85 -0.93 -8.05
CA HIS A 263 3.02 -0.50 -6.91
C HIS A 263 3.86 0.24 -5.85
N ARG A 264 3.19 0.87 -4.87
CA ARG A 264 3.87 1.50 -3.74
C ARG A 264 3.91 0.57 -2.54
N LEU A 265 5.07 0.46 -1.90
CA LEU A 265 5.27 -0.28 -0.65
C LEU A 265 4.56 0.37 0.55
N SER A 266 4.32 1.69 0.49
CA SER A 266 3.54 2.39 1.51
C SER A 266 2.12 1.85 1.61
N ASP A 267 1.52 1.47 0.48
CA ASP A 267 0.09 1.23 0.38
C ASP A 267 -0.29 -0.11 1.07
N ASP A 268 0.68 -1.02 1.29
CA ASP A 268 0.53 -2.27 2.06
C ASP A 268 0.37 -2.08 3.57
N VAL A 269 0.79 -0.92 4.11
CA VAL A 269 0.64 -0.58 5.53
C VAL A 269 -0.45 0.49 5.74
N GLY A 270 -1.32 0.67 4.75
CA GLY A 270 -2.36 1.70 4.74
C GLY A 270 -1.87 3.08 4.27
N GLY A 271 -0.68 3.15 3.66
CA GLY A 271 -0.06 4.38 3.16
C GLY A 271 1.09 4.89 4.02
N VAL A 272 1.63 6.05 3.64
CA VAL A 272 2.92 6.58 4.15
C VAL A 272 2.89 6.95 5.65
N TYR A 273 1.70 7.21 6.19
CA TYR A 273 1.45 7.50 7.61
C TYR A 273 0.76 6.35 8.36
N GLY A 274 0.47 5.24 7.67
CA GLY A 274 -0.41 4.18 8.14
C GLY A 274 -1.87 4.38 7.72
N GLU A 275 -2.66 3.33 7.96
CA GLU A 275 -4.12 3.30 7.78
C GLU A 275 -4.82 4.44 8.55
N GLY A 276 -5.87 5.00 7.96
CA GLY A 276 -6.62 6.15 8.46
C GLY A 276 -5.90 7.50 8.29
N ALA A 277 -4.59 7.55 8.54
CA ALA A 277 -3.82 8.79 8.48
C ALA A 277 -3.39 9.20 7.06
N SER A 278 -3.21 8.23 6.16
CA SER A 278 -2.73 8.47 4.79
C SER A 278 -3.86 8.70 3.81
N VAL A 279 -3.67 9.58 2.82
CA VAL A 279 -4.67 9.90 1.78
C VAL A 279 -5.07 8.67 0.96
N VAL A 280 -4.15 7.70 0.79
CA VAL A 280 -4.45 6.39 0.17
C VAL A 280 -5.53 5.60 0.94
N SER A 281 -5.61 5.76 2.26
CA SER A 281 -6.53 5.00 3.14
C SER A 281 -7.81 5.73 3.54
N SER A 282 -7.79 7.06 3.63
CA SER A 282 -8.94 7.85 4.10
C SER A 282 -9.40 8.96 3.15
N GLY A 283 -8.70 9.19 2.04
CA GLY A 283 -9.09 10.17 1.03
C GLY A 283 -10.34 9.76 0.23
N ILE A 284 -10.85 10.70 -0.59
CA ILE A 284 -12.10 10.57 -1.37
C ILE A 284 -12.15 9.31 -2.25
N ASN A 285 -11.00 8.80 -2.71
CA ASN A 285 -10.89 7.62 -3.57
C ASN A 285 -10.44 6.35 -2.83
N ALA A 286 -10.37 6.37 -1.50
CA ALA A 286 -9.99 5.20 -0.70
C ALA A 286 -11.10 4.15 -0.66
N LEU A 287 -10.72 2.89 -0.46
CA LEU A 287 -11.65 1.76 -0.34
C LEU A 287 -12.25 1.71 1.07
N LYS A 288 -13.20 2.60 1.36
CA LYS A 288 -13.96 2.58 2.64
C LYS A 288 -14.60 1.21 2.85
N ALA A 289 -14.32 0.58 3.99
CA ALA A 289 -14.86 -0.73 4.35
C ALA A 289 -16.21 -0.61 5.06
N ASP A 290 -17.30 -0.89 4.35
CA ASP A 290 -18.59 -1.25 4.94
C ASP A 290 -18.46 -2.65 5.61
N PRO A 291 -19.07 -2.93 6.79
CA PRO A 291 -19.02 -4.24 7.44
C PRO A 291 -19.49 -5.44 6.60
N SER A 292 -20.27 -5.20 5.55
CA SER A 292 -20.71 -6.19 4.55
C SER A 292 -19.77 -6.32 3.35
N SER A 293 -18.80 -5.41 3.19
CA SER A 293 -17.93 -5.33 2.02
C SER A 293 -16.66 -6.17 2.15
N HIS A 294 -16.25 -6.79 1.04
CA HIS A 294 -14.97 -7.50 0.94
C HIS A 294 -13.78 -6.56 0.66
N ALA A 295 -13.85 -5.28 1.06
CA ALA A 295 -12.88 -4.24 0.71
C ALA A 295 -11.43 -4.57 1.12
N TYR A 296 -11.26 -5.27 2.26
CA TYR A 296 -9.97 -5.72 2.79
C TYR A 296 -9.75 -7.24 2.72
N ALA A 297 -10.56 -7.98 1.95
CA ALA A 297 -10.29 -9.39 1.71
C ALA A 297 -8.97 -9.52 0.93
N ALA A 298 -7.99 -10.23 1.49
CA ALA A 298 -6.75 -10.47 0.77
C ALA A 298 -7.06 -11.30 -0.49
N ILE A 299 -6.26 -11.16 -1.54
CA ILE A 299 -6.65 -11.76 -2.83
C ILE A 299 -6.74 -13.30 -2.77
N ASP A 300 -5.98 -13.93 -1.86
CA ASP A 300 -6.11 -15.34 -1.49
C ASP A 300 -7.52 -15.69 -0.98
N ASP A 301 -8.09 -14.84 -0.12
CA ASP A 301 -9.38 -15.05 0.55
C ASP A 301 -10.54 -14.91 -0.46
N VAL A 302 -10.41 -13.95 -1.39
CA VAL A 302 -11.31 -13.78 -2.53
C VAL A 302 -11.23 -14.98 -3.48
N ILE A 303 -10.03 -15.52 -3.72
CA ILE A 303 -9.82 -16.73 -4.53
C ILE A 303 -10.43 -17.96 -3.84
N GLU A 304 -10.24 -18.14 -2.53
CA GLU A 304 -10.82 -19.25 -1.77
C GLU A 304 -12.35 -19.20 -1.77
N TYR A 305 -12.95 -18.02 -1.56
CA TYR A 305 -14.38 -17.81 -1.70
C TYR A 305 -14.89 -18.14 -3.13
N LEU A 306 -14.22 -17.62 -4.16
CA LEU A 306 -14.61 -17.87 -5.56
C LEU A 306 -14.45 -19.35 -5.95
N ASP A 307 -13.42 -20.05 -5.47
CA ASP A 307 -13.29 -21.48 -5.74
C ASP A 307 -14.32 -22.31 -4.98
N LEU A 308 -14.60 -21.99 -3.71
CA LEU A 308 -15.69 -22.63 -2.95
C LEU A 308 -17.06 -22.45 -3.62
N MET A 309 -17.33 -21.28 -4.20
CA MET A 309 -18.57 -21.01 -4.95
C MET A 309 -18.57 -21.68 -6.33
N SER A 310 -17.41 -21.74 -7.00
CA SER A 310 -17.19 -22.51 -8.23
C SER A 310 -17.44 -24.02 -8.02
N GLN A 311 -16.95 -24.60 -6.91
CA GLN A 311 -17.18 -26.00 -6.51
C GLN A 311 -18.67 -26.28 -6.22
N LYS A 312 -19.41 -25.31 -5.67
CA LYS A 312 -20.89 -25.38 -5.52
C LYS A 312 -21.65 -25.27 -6.86
N GLY A 313 -20.96 -25.04 -7.97
CA GLY A 313 -21.58 -24.92 -9.30
C GLY A 313 -22.16 -23.54 -9.61
N ASP A 314 -21.62 -22.47 -9.01
CA ASP A 314 -21.84 -21.11 -9.49
C ASP A 314 -20.90 -20.78 -10.67
N PHE A 315 -21.49 -20.64 -11.85
CA PHE A 315 -20.79 -20.28 -13.07
C PHE A 315 -20.27 -18.84 -13.07
N LYS A 316 -20.81 -17.93 -12.24
CA LYS A 316 -20.33 -16.56 -12.12
C LYS A 316 -18.98 -16.56 -11.40
N ALA A 317 -18.90 -17.24 -10.26
CA ALA A 317 -17.65 -17.47 -9.54
C ALA A 317 -16.60 -18.17 -10.41
N SER A 318 -16.95 -19.28 -11.08
CA SER A 318 -16.03 -19.97 -12.00
C SER A 318 -15.53 -19.06 -13.15
N PHE A 319 -16.41 -18.24 -13.76
CA PHE A 319 -16.00 -17.32 -14.83
C PHE A 319 -15.06 -16.23 -14.31
N ASN A 320 -15.38 -15.62 -13.17
CA ASN A 320 -14.57 -14.57 -12.57
C ASN A 320 -13.18 -15.11 -12.19
N LEU A 321 -13.12 -16.29 -11.55
CA LEU A 321 -11.88 -16.95 -11.17
C LEU A 321 -11.03 -17.31 -12.40
N GLY A 322 -11.67 -17.80 -13.48
CA GLY A 322 -11.01 -18.01 -14.76
C GLY A 322 -10.40 -16.75 -15.36
N ARG A 323 -11.08 -15.60 -15.23
CA ARG A 323 -10.54 -14.29 -15.65
C ARG A 323 -9.33 -13.88 -14.80
N LEU A 324 -9.43 -13.94 -13.47
CA LEU A 324 -8.33 -13.55 -12.57
C LEU A 324 -7.03 -14.32 -12.88
N TYR A 325 -7.12 -15.64 -13.09
CA TYR A 325 -5.96 -16.44 -13.48
C TYR A 325 -5.47 -16.18 -14.91
N TYR A 326 -6.31 -15.72 -15.85
CA TYR A 326 -5.90 -15.43 -17.24
C TYR A 326 -5.22 -14.07 -17.39
N GLU A 327 -5.69 -13.08 -16.66
CA GLU A 327 -5.17 -11.71 -16.68
C GLU A 327 -3.92 -11.60 -15.79
N GLY A 328 -3.95 -12.17 -14.58
CA GLY A 328 -2.95 -11.94 -13.54
C GLY A 328 -3.18 -10.60 -12.82
N GLN A 329 -2.72 -10.50 -11.59
CA GLN A 329 -2.84 -9.31 -10.74
C GLN A 329 -1.85 -9.41 -9.57
N ARG A 330 -1.65 -8.31 -8.83
CA ARG A 330 -0.75 -8.27 -7.67
C ARG A 330 -0.98 -9.45 -6.72
N GLY A 331 0.09 -10.19 -6.41
CA GLY A 331 0.07 -11.42 -5.60
C GLY A 331 -0.38 -12.70 -6.34
N LEU A 332 -1.12 -12.59 -7.45
CA LEU A 332 -1.64 -13.70 -8.24
C LEU A 332 -0.94 -13.83 -9.60
N GLU A 333 0.02 -14.75 -9.66
CA GLU A 333 0.71 -15.13 -10.89
C GLU A 333 -0.28 -15.64 -11.96
N ARG A 334 -0.07 -15.20 -13.20
CA ARG A 334 -0.92 -15.53 -14.36
C ARG A 334 -0.83 -17.01 -14.73
N ASN A 335 -1.90 -17.76 -14.50
CA ASN A 335 -1.99 -19.21 -14.78
C ASN A 335 -3.05 -19.51 -15.85
N VAL A 336 -2.60 -19.49 -17.12
CA VAL A 336 -3.47 -19.68 -18.29
C VAL A 336 -4.12 -21.07 -18.33
N ASP A 337 -3.42 -22.11 -17.86
CA ASP A 337 -3.96 -23.47 -17.85
C ASP A 337 -5.07 -23.68 -16.82
N LEU A 338 -4.93 -23.08 -15.64
CA LEU A 338 -5.97 -23.09 -14.61
C LEU A 338 -7.16 -22.23 -15.04
N ALA A 339 -6.92 -21.05 -15.62
CA ALA A 339 -7.96 -20.23 -16.24
C ALA A 339 -8.77 -21.01 -17.30
N ARG A 340 -8.06 -21.73 -18.18
CA ARG A 340 -8.66 -22.57 -19.22
C ARG A 340 -9.54 -23.68 -18.65
N ARG A 341 -9.20 -24.26 -17.49
CA ARG A 341 -10.05 -25.24 -16.78
C ARG A 341 -11.35 -24.61 -16.28
N TYR A 342 -11.28 -23.44 -15.64
CA TYR A 342 -12.48 -22.76 -15.15
C TYR A 342 -13.40 -22.27 -16.29
N PHE A 343 -12.85 -21.68 -17.35
CA PHE A 343 -13.65 -21.33 -18.54
C PHE A 343 -14.26 -22.58 -19.18
N ALA A 344 -13.51 -23.68 -19.29
CA ALA A 344 -14.05 -24.93 -19.81
C ALA A 344 -15.25 -25.41 -18.98
N ALA A 345 -15.14 -25.42 -17.65
CA ALA A 345 -16.24 -25.78 -16.75
C ALA A 345 -17.52 -24.96 -17.03
N VAL A 346 -17.40 -23.62 -17.09
CA VAL A 346 -18.52 -22.72 -17.45
C VAL A 346 -19.11 -23.08 -18.82
N THR A 347 -18.28 -23.29 -19.84
CA THR A 347 -18.80 -23.66 -21.17
C THR A 347 -19.49 -25.02 -21.20
N THR A 348 -19.04 -26.01 -20.41
CA THR A 348 -19.68 -27.34 -20.32
C THR A 348 -21.00 -27.35 -19.58
N MET A 349 -21.27 -26.36 -18.72
CA MET A 349 -22.61 -26.18 -18.11
C MET A 349 -23.66 -25.75 -19.16
N TYR A 350 -23.24 -25.09 -20.25
CA TYR A 350 -24.15 -24.61 -21.29
C TYR A 350 -24.15 -25.47 -22.56
N TRP A 351 -22.98 -25.90 -23.06
CA TRP A 351 -22.86 -26.76 -24.25
C TRP A 351 -22.50 -28.20 -23.86
N ARG A 352 -23.31 -29.17 -24.29
CA ARG A 352 -23.06 -30.61 -24.05
C ARG A 352 -21.78 -31.07 -24.76
N THR A 353 -20.84 -31.64 -24.01
CA THR A 353 -19.53 -32.11 -24.53
C THR A 353 -19.62 -33.13 -25.67
N LYS A 354 -20.71 -33.92 -25.73
CA LYS A 354 -20.93 -34.93 -26.78
C LYS A 354 -21.38 -34.33 -28.12
N ASP A 355 -22.34 -33.39 -28.09
CA ASP A 355 -23.07 -32.94 -29.29
C ASP A 355 -22.79 -31.48 -29.67
N GLY A 356 -22.13 -30.71 -28.79
CA GLY A 356 -21.92 -29.26 -28.95
C GLY A 356 -23.18 -28.41 -28.90
N ARG A 357 -24.34 -29.02 -28.62
CA ARG A 357 -25.66 -28.35 -28.53
C ARG A 357 -25.83 -27.66 -27.16
N PRO A 358 -26.56 -26.54 -27.09
CA PRO A 358 -26.94 -25.94 -25.81
C PRO A 358 -27.82 -26.90 -25.00
N VAL A 359 -27.82 -26.74 -23.67
CA VAL A 359 -28.74 -27.44 -22.75
C VAL A 359 -30.15 -26.88 -22.90
N ASP A 360 -31.16 -27.76 -22.92
CA ASP A 360 -32.55 -27.42 -23.24
C ASP A 360 -33.24 -26.51 -22.18
N GLN A 361 -32.72 -26.50 -20.94
CA GLN A 361 -33.13 -25.61 -19.85
C GLN A 361 -31.88 -25.10 -19.10
N PRO A 362 -31.28 -23.98 -19.51
CA PRO A 362 -30.11 -23.40 -18.83
C PRO A 362 -30.51 -22.64 -17.55
N LYS A 363 -29.57 -22.47 -16.61
CA LYS A 363 -29.70 -21.47 -15.52
C LYS A 363 -29.81 -20.06 -16.15
N PRO A 364 -30.58 -19.11 -15.60
CA PRO A 364 -30.66 -17.76 -16.16
C PRO A 364 -29.28 -17.07 -16.14
N GLN A 365 -28.99 -16.26 -17.16
CA GLN A 365 -27.69 -15.60 -17.41
C GLN A 365 -26.54 -16.55 -17.81
N LEU A 366 -26.69 -17.87 -17.73
CA LEU A 366 -25.62 -18.82 -18.02
C LEU A 366 -25.12 -18.70 -19.46
N GLU A 367 -26.02 -18.49 -20.42
CA GLU A 367 -25.70 -18.27 -21.83
C GLU A 367 -24.78 -17.05 -22.04
N LYS A 368 -24.94 -15.98 -21.26
CA LYS A 368 -24.09 -14.78 -21.31
C LYS A 368 -22.68 -15.08 -20.78
N TYR A 369 -22.57 -15.77 -19.64
CA TYR A 369 -21.28 -16.12 -19.04
C TYR A 369 -20.54 -17.22 -19.84
N ALA A 370 -21.26 -18.21 -20.38
CA ALA A 370 -20.71 -19.22 -21.27
C ALA A 370 -20.20 -18.60 -22.59
N SER A 371 -20.89 -17.58 -23.11
CA SER A 371 -20.44 -16.85 -24.31
C SER A 371 -19.18 -16.03 -24.06
N LYS A 372 -19.07 -15.36 -22.91
CA LYS A 372 -17.82 -14.73 -22.49
C LYS A 372 -16.68 -15.75 -22.32
N ALA A 373 -16.94 -16.88 -21.64
CA ALA A 373 -15.96 -17.95 -21.48
C ALA A 373 -15.51 -18.54 -22.83
N ALA A 374 -16.42 -18.69 -23.80
CA ALA A 374 -16.09 -19.05 -25.18
C ALA A 374 -15.21 -18.00 -25.87
N GLY A 375 -15.42 -16.70 -25.61
CA GLY A 375 -14.55 -15.62 -26.06
C GLY A 375 -13.13 -15.67 -25.48
N TYR A 376 -12.97 -16.10 -24.22
CA TYR A 376 -11.63 -16.32 -23.63
C TYR A 376 -10.96 -17.59 -24.18
N ILE A 377 -11.69 -18.70 -24.31
CA ILE A 377 -11.16 -19.93 -24.91
C ILE A 377 -10.77 -19.68 -26.38
N GLY A 378 -11.59 -18.96 -27.15
CA GLY A 378 -11.26 -18.55 -28.52
C GLY A 378 -10.01 -17.69 -28.59
N ARG A 379 -9.83 -16.75 -27.64
CA ARG A 379 -8.62 -15.91 -27.50
C ARG A 379 -7.38 -16.77 -27.17
N MET A 380 -7.49 -17.78 -26.31
CA MET A 380 -6.40 -18.73 -26.02
C MET A 380 -5.97 -19.50 -27.28
N TRP A 381 -6.93 -20.06 -28.04
CA TRP A 381 -6.63 -20.78 -29.30
C TRP A 381 -6.08 -19.86 -30.40
N LEU A 382 -6.52 -18.60 -30.47
CA LEU A 382 -6.02 -17.58 -31.40
C LEU A 382 -4.56 -17.20 -31.10
N ARG A 383 -4.18 -17.15 -29.82
CA ARG A 383 -2.86 -16.68 -29.36
C ARG A 383 -1.85 -17.80 -29.12
N GLY A 384 -2.30 -19.03 -28.87
CA GLY A 384 -1.44 -20.15 -28.47
C GLY A 384 -1.05 -20.11 -26.99
N GLU A 385 -1.89 -19.55 -26.13
CA GLU A 385 -1.63 -19.42 -24.68
C GLU A 385 -2.24 -20.61 -23.94
N GLY A 386 -1.42 -21.44 -23.27
CA GLY A 386 -1.87 -22.67 -22.58
C GLY A 386 -2.39 -23.78 -23.52
N VAL A 387 -2.29 -23.59 -24.83
CA VAL A 387 -2.68 -24.52 -25.90
C VAL A 387 -1.83 -24.28 -27.14
N ARG A 388 -1.65 -25.30 -28.00
CA ARG A 388 -1.11 -25.07 -29.34
C ARG A 388 -2.10 -24.21 -30.15
N GLN A 389 -1.61 -23.16 -30.80
CA GLN A 389 -2.42 -22.26 -31.62
C GLN A 389 -3.21 -23.01 -32.71
N ASP A 390 -4.51 -22.75 -32.80
CA ASP A 390 -5.40 -23.31 -33.83
C ASP A 390 -6.51 -22.30 -34.18
N PHE A 391 -6.39 -21.69 -35.36
CA PHE A 391 -7.35 -20.71 -35.87
C PHE A 391 -8.73 -21.31 -36.18
N LYS A 392 -8.84 -22.60 -36.50
CA LYS A 392 -10.14 -23.25 -36.78
C LYS A 392 -10.92 -23.44 -35.47
N LEU A 393 -10.24 -23.86 -34.41
CA LEU A 393 -10.83 -23.95 -33.08
C LEU A 393 -11.17 -22.55 -32.53
N ALA A 394 -10.26 -21.57 -32.68
CA ALA A 394 -10.52 -20.18 -32.30
C ALA A 394 -11.80 -19.63 -32.97
N LYS A 395 -11.92 -19.77 -34.30
CA LYS A 395 -13.13 -19.41 -35.04
C LYS A 395 -14.38 -20.08 -34.47
N GLY A 396 -14.35 -21.40 -34.27
CA GLY A 396 -15.50 -22.16 -33.77
C GLY A 396 -15.95 -21.78 -32.36
N TRP A 397 -15.05 -21.26 -31.53
CA TRP A 397 -15.38 -20.70 -30.22
C TRP A 397 -15.92 -19.28 -30.30
N PHE A 398 -15.35 -18.40 -31.15
CA PHE A 398 -15.91 -17.07 -31.39
C PHE A 398 -17.31 -17.13 -32.01
N GLU A 399 -17.55 -18.02 -32.97
CA GLU A 399 -18.88 -18.28 -33.56
C GLU A 399 -19.90 -18.85 -32.55
N ARG A 400 -19.46 -19.34 -31.38
CA ARG A 400 -20.35 -19.67 -30.25
C ARG A 400 -20.68 -18.43 -29.42
N GLY A 401 -19.68 -17.64 -29.03
CA GLY A 401 -19.89 -16.43 -28.22
C GLY A 401 -20.71 -15.35 -28.92
N ILE A 402 -20.52 -15.17 -30.24
CA ILE A 402 -21.26 -14.20 -31.06
C ILE A 402 -22.79 -14.46 -31.05
N LYS A 403 -23.25 -15.70 -30.83
CA LYS A 403 -24.69 -16.04 -30.80
C LYS A 403 -25.46 -15.36 -29.66
N HIS A 404 -24.77 -14.97 -28.60
CA HIS A 404 -25.32 -14.18 -27.50
C HIS A 404 -24.64 -12.81 -27.38
N GLY A 405 -24.03 -12.33 -28.47
CA GLY A 405 -23.50 -10.97 -28.60
C GLY A 405 -22.14 -10.71 -27.95
N ASP A 406 -21.36 -11.72 -27.54
CA ASP A 406 -20.12 -11.49 -26.79
C ASP A 406 -19.11 -10.59 -27.53
N ALA A 407 -18.81 -9.42 -26.95
CA ALA A 407 -17.96 -8.39 -27.54
C ALA A 407 -16.52 -8.86 -27.79
N GLN A 408 -15.96 -9.71 -26.91
CA GLN A 408 -14.60 -10.25 -27.11
C GLN A 408 -14.56 -11.25 -28.27
N SER A 409 -15.61 -12.05 -28.46
CA SER A 409 -15.75 -12.97 -29.59
C SER A 409 -15.95 -12.24 -30.92
N GLN A 410 -16.74 -11.16 -30.92
CA GLN A 410 -16.90 -10.28 -32.08
C GLN A 410 -15.55 -9.65 -32.47
N TRP A 411 -14.83 -9.07 -31.51
CA TRP A 411 -13.48 -8.52 -31.72
C TRP A 411 -12.48 -9.57 -32.24
N GLY A 412 -12.44 -10.76 -31.60
CA GLY A 412 -11.55 -11.84 -31.97
C GLY A 412 -11.77 -12.32 -33.40
N LEU A 413 -13.03 -12.51 -33.81
CA LEU A 413 -13.36 -12.84 -35.19
C LEU A 413 -13.10 -11.66 -36.15
N GLY A 414 -13.26 -10.41 -35.70
CA GLY A 414 -12.87 -9.20 -36.43
C GLY A 414 -11.38 -9.17 -36.77
N ILE A 415 -10.51 -9.40 -35.78
CA ILE A 415 -9.06 -9.54 -35.95
C ILE A 415 -8.72 -10.66 -36.95
N MET A 416 -9.39 -11.81 -36.86
CA MET A 416 -9.19 -12.91 -37.82
C MET A 416 -9.55 -12.53 -39.26
N ASN A 417 -10.63 -11.76 -39.46
CA ASN A 417 -11.03 -11.25 -40.78
C ASN A 417 -10.11 -10.11 -41.26
N LEU A 418 -9.59 -9.27 -40.37
CA LEU A 418 -8.70 -8.15 -40.72
C LEU A 418 -7.31 -8.63 -41.20
N HIS A 419 -6.73 -9.60 -40.50
CA HIS A 419 -5.37 -10.10 -40.77
C HIS A 419 -5.34 -11.40 -41.60
N GLY A 420 -6.48 -12.08 -41.80
CA GLY A 420 -6.57 -13.31 -42.58
C GLY A 420 -6.18 -14.58 -41.80
N LEU A 421 -6.38 -14.60 -40.49
CA LEU A 421 -5.94 -15.68 -39.60
C LEU A 421 -6.87 -16.89 -39.70
N GLY A 422 -6.54 -17.85 -40.57
CA GLY A 422 -7.35 -19.06 -40.81
C GLY A 422 -8.67 -18.82 -41.57
N ILE A 423 -8.89 -17.60 -42.04
CA ILE A 423 -10.07 -17.11 -42.78
C ILE A 423 -9.53 -16.18 -43.88
N PRO A 424 -10.08 -16.14 -45.11
CA PRO A 424 -9.68 -15.13 -46.10
C PRO A 424 -9.91 -13.70 -45.57
N LYS A 425 -8.98 -12.78 -45.86
CA LYS A 425 -9.04 -11.38 -45.39
C LYS A 425 -10.31 -10.67 -45.92
N ASN A 426 -11.08 -10.08 -45.01
CA ASN A 426 -12.28 -9.30 -45.31
C ASN A 426 -12.42 -8.11 -44.34
N VAL A 427 -11.95 -6.93 -44.76
CA VAL A 427 -11.97 -5.72 -43.94
C VAL A 427 -13.40 -5.25 -43.65
N SER A 428 -14.33 -5.39 -44.60
CA SER A 428 -15.74 -4.98 -44.43
C SER A 428 -16.46 -5.81 -43.35
N LYS A 429 -16.20 -7.12 -43.29
CA LYS A 429 -16.75 -7.94 -42.20
C LYS A 429 -16.02 -7.71 -40.88
N ALA A 430 -14.75 -7.32 -40.90
CA ALA A 430 -14.02 -6.91 -39.71
C ALA A 430 -14.58 -5.61 -39.10
N THR A 431 -14.83 -4.56 -39.89
CA THR A 431 -15.42 -3.30 -39.39
C THR A 431 -16.82 -3.49 -38.83
N GLU A 432 -17.66 -4.32 -39.45
CA GLU A 432 -18.99 -4.67 -38.92
C GLU A 432 -18.90 -5.35 -37.54
N LEU A 433 -17.99 -6.32 -37.38
CA LEU A 433 -17.75 -7.03 -36.11
C LEU A 433 -17.12 -6.14 -35.04
N PHE A 434 -16.17 -5.28 -35.41
CA PHE A 434 -15.59 -4.31 -34.48
C PHE A 434 -16.63 -3.28 -34.03
N LYS A 435 -17.54 -2.84 -34.92
CA LYS A 435 -18.63 -1.94 -34.52
C LYS A 435 -19.57 -2.58 -33.49
N ALA A 436 -20.08 -3.79 -33.74
CA ALA A 436 -20.95 -4.48 -32.79
C ALA A 436 -20.30 -4.74 -31.40
N SER A 437 -18.96 -4.76 -31.36
CA SER A 437 -18.15 -4.90 -30.14
C SER A 437 -17.83 -3.53 -29.49
N ALA A 438 -17.61 -2.50 -30.30
CA ALA A 438 -17.44 -1.11 -29.88
C ALA A 438 -18.71 -0.51 -29.26
N ASP A 439 -19.88 -0.90 -29.79
CA ASP A 439 -21.21 -0.57 -29.26
C ASP A 439 -21.49 -1.23 -27.88
N GLN A 440 -20.52 -2.00 -27.35
CA GLN A 440 -20.49 -2.60 -26.00
C GLN A 440 -19.27 -2.14 -25.17
N ASP A 441 -18.73 -0.95 -25.49
CA ASP A 441 -17.57 -0.32 -24.83
C ASP A 441 -16.26 -1.15 -24.80
N PHE A 442 -16.10 -2.12 -25.71
CA PHE A 442 -14.91 -2.95 -25.76
C PHE A 442 -13.70 -2.17 -26.32
N SER A 443 -12.81 -1.72 -25.44
CA SER A 443 -11.71 -0.79 -25.75
C SER A 443 -10.78 -1.26 -26.88
N LEU A 444 -10.55 -2.57 -27.05
CA LEU A 444 -9.75 -3.12 -28.15
C LEU A 444 -10.44 -3.00 -29.51
N SER A 445 -11.77 -2.94 -29.56
CA SER A 445 -12.54 -2.64 -30.77
C SER A 445 -12.59 -1.16 -31.08
N HIS A 446 -12.64 -0.30 -30.05
CA HIS A 446 -12.46 1.14 -30.23
C HIS A 446 -11.09 1.45 -30.87
N VAL A 447 -10.00 0.82 -30.39
CA VAL A 447 -8.67 0.94 -31.04
C VAL A 447 -8.69 0.45 -32.49
N ALA A 448 -9.29 -0.71 -32.76
CA ALA A 448 -9.33 -1.28 -34.11
C ALA A 448 -10.10 -0.39 -35.10
N LEU A 449 -11.23 0.19 -34.68
CA LEU A 449 -11.97 1.17 -35.49
C LEU A 449 -11.20 2.48 -35.64
N GLY A 450 -10.63 3.01 -34.56
CA GLY A 450 -9.84 4.23 -34.60
C GLY A 450 -8.66 4.14 -35.57
N ALA A 451 -7.93 3.02 -35.57
CA ALA A 451 -6.87 2.75 -36.54
C ALA A 451 -7.40 2.66 -37.98
N LEU A 452 -8.53 1.99 -38.21
CA LEU A 452 -9.12 1.86 -39.55
C LEU A 452 -9.68 3.19 -40.10
N HIS A 453 -10.09 4.13 -39.24
CA HIS A 453 -10.42 5.51 -39.65
C HIS A 453 -9.15 6.37 -39.84
N LEU A 454 -8.13 6.21 -38.99
CA LEU A 454 -6.84 6.89 -39.14
C LEU A 454 -6.14 6.53 -40.47
N ASP A 455 -6.20 5.26 -40.88
CA ASP A 455 -5.69 4.74 -42.16
C ASP A 455 -6.42 5.34 -43.39
N GLN A 456 -7.67 5.81 -43.24
CA GLN A 456 -8.43 6.48 -44.31
C GLN A 456 -8.07 7.97 -44.42
N GLY A 457 -7.68 8.60 -43.31
CA GLY A 457 -7.03 9.92 -43.28
C GLY A 457 -7.89 11.12 -43.71
N THR A 458 -9.20 10.98 -43.91
CA THR A 458 -10.06 12.13 -44.25
C THR A 458 -10.25 13.06 -43.03
N PRO A 459 -10.49 14.37 -43.22
CA PRO A 459 -10.63 15.31 -42.10
C PRO A 459 -11.74 14.99 -41.10
N ASP A 460 -12.75 14.20 -41.49
CA ASP A 460 -13.82 13.74 -40.61
C ASP A 460 -13.50 12.36 -40.00
N ASP A 461 -12.87 11.45 -40.75
CA ASP A 461 -12.34 10.20 -40.20
C ASP A 461 -11.31 10.45 -39.09
N LEU A 462 -10.46 11.48 -39.20
CA LEU A 462 -9.51 11.85 -38.16
C LEU A 462 -10.19 12.25 -36.83
N LYS A 463 -11.39 12.87 -36.89
CA LYS A 463 -12.19 13.21 -35.70
C LYS A 463 -12.81 11.96 -35.08
N ILE A 464 -13.31 11.06 -35.93
CA ILE A 464 -13.90 9.77 -35.54
C ILE A 464 -12.83 8.85 -34.91
N ALA A 465 -11.63 8.83 -35.49
CA ALA A 465 -10.48 8.12 -34.92
C ALA A 465 -10.10 8.67 -33.53
N GLY A 466 -10.01 10.00 -33.41
CA GLY A 466 -9.76 10.68 -32.13
C GLY A 466 -10.76 10.30 -31.04
N SER A 467 -12.07 10.34 -31.33
CA SER A 467 -13.10 10.01 -30.35
C SER A 467 -13.12 8.52 -29.96
N TYR A 468 -12.86 7.60 -30.89
CA TYR A 468 -12.69 6.18 -30.57
C TYR A 468 -11.46 5.93 -29.68
N PHE A 469 -10.31 6.54 -29.98
CA PHE A 469 -9.13 6.39 -29.11
C PHE A 469 -9.34 7.04 -27.73
N GLU A 470 -10.04 8.18 -27.64
CA GLU A 470 -10.39 8.81 -26.37
C GLU A 470 -11.34 7.96 -25.51
N ALA A 471 -12.29 7.24 -26.14
CA ALA A 471 -13.11 6.24 -25.45
C ALA A 471 -12.26 5.06 -24.94
N ALA A 472 -11.34 4.55 -25.76
CA ALA A 472 -10.42 3.47 -25.38
C ALA A 472 -9.43 3.85 -24.26
N VAL A 473 -9.02 5.13 -24.17
CA VAL A 473 -8.13 5.64 -23.12
C VAL A 473 -8.80 5.70 -21.76
N ARG A 474 -10.14 5.80 -21.67
CA ARG A 474 -10.87 5.65 -20.38
C ARG A 474 -10.62 4.30 -19.72
N TRP A 475 -10.39 3.27 -20.54
CA TRP A 475 -10.01 1.91 -20.12
C TRP A 475 -8.48 1.69 -20.11
N ALA A 476 -7.69 2.77 -20.10
CA ALA A 476 -6.23 2.78 -20.08
C ALA A 476 -5.59 1.86 -21.16
N ASN A 477 -6.13 1.83 -22.38
CA ASN A 477 -5.57 1.03 -23.46
C ASN A 477 -4.26 1.65 -24.01
N ILE A 478 -3.17 0.88 -23.97
CA ILE A 478 -1.83 1.33 -24.37
C ILE A 478 -1.74 1.78 -25.84
N GLU A 479 -2.40 1.09 -26.76
CA GLU A 479 -2.37 1.45 -28.19
C GLU A 479 -3.15 2.75 -28.42
N ALA A 480 -4.27 2.94 -27.72
CA ALA A 480 -5.06 4.16 -27.79
C ALA A 480 -4.27 5.38 -27.29
N GLN A 481 -3.56 5.24 -26.16
CA GLN A 481 -2.68 6.28 -25.63
C GLN A 481 -1.60 6.65 -26.66
N TYR A 482 -0.95 5.65 -27.27
CA TYR A 482 0.07 5.86 -28.29
C TYR A 482 -0.48 6.57 -29.54
N TYR A 483 -1.62 6.14 -30.09
CA TYR A 483 -2.21 6.82 -31.25
C TYR A 483 -2.66 8.25 -30.95
N LEU A 484 -3.24 8.52 -29.77
CA LEU A 484 -3.54 9.90 -29.36
C LEU A 484 -2.27 10.74 -29.23
N ALA A 485 -1.18 10.17 -28.71
CA ALA A 485 0.12 10.84 -28.56
C ALA A 485 0.72 11.23 -29.92
N GLU A 486 0.75 10.31 -30.91
CA GLU A 486 1.16 10.62 -32.28
C GLU A 486 0.32 11.75 -32.87
N MET A 487 -1.02 11.67 -32.75
CA MET A 487 -1.93 12.71 -33.26
C MET A 487 -1.67 14.08 -32.60
N MET A 488 -1.43 14.13 -31.28
CA MET A 488 -1.10 15.37 -30.55
C MET A 488 0.32 15.88 -30.82
N HIS A 489 1.27 15.01 -31.15
CA HIS A 489 2.66 15.38 -31.39
C HIS A 489 2.86 15.97 -32.79
N HIS A 490 2.21 15.39 -33.80
CA HIS A 490 2.30 15.84 -35.20
C HIS A 490 1.22 16.85 -35.59
N GLY A 491 0.17 17.02 -34.79
CA GLY A 491 -0.96 17.91 -35.11
C GLY A 491 -1.96 17.31 -36.10
N VAL A 492 -2.20 16.00 -36.03
CA VAL A 492 -3.10 15.27 -36.94
C VAL A 492 -4.52 15.30 -36.36
N GLY A 493 -5.43 16.01 -37.06
CA GLY A 493 -6.84 16.17 -36.67
C GLY A 493 -7.10 17.18 -35.54
N ARG A 494 -6.04 17.74 -34.92
CA ARG A 494 -6.08 18.72 -33.82
C ARG A 494 -4.75 19.45 -33.66
N ASP A 495 -4.72 20.53 -32.90
CA ASP A 495 -3.51 21.33 -32.67
C ASP A 495 -2.41 20.58 -31.88
N LYS A 496 -1.14 20.88 -32.21
CA LYS A 496 0.04 20.28 -31.57
C LYS A 496 0.09 20.63 -30.08
N THR A 497 0.01 19.60 -29.23
CA THR A 497 -0.11 19.76 -27.77
C THR A 497 0.93 18.93 -27.04
N CYS A 498 2.14 19.51 -26.88
CA CYS A 498 3.31 18.80 -26.35
C CYS A 498 3.08 18.13 -24.98
N GLY A 499 2.48 18.84 -24.01
CA GLY A 499 2.31 18.32 -22.65
C GLY A 499 1.45 17.06 -22.57
N MET A 500 0.33 17.05 -23.30
CA MET A 500 -0.57 15.89 -23.36
C MET A 500 0.06 14.73 -24.16
N ALA A 501 0.69 15.01 -25.30
CA ALA A 501 1.41 13.99 -26.06
C ALA A 501 2.50 13.32 -25.21
N MET A 502 3.32 14.11 -24.52
CA MET A 502 4.35 13.65 -23.60
C MET A 502 3.79 12.81 -22.44
N ALA A 503 2.66 13.21 -21.85
CA ALA A 503 2.00 12.45 -20.79
C ALA A 503 1.51 11.06 -21.28
N TYR A 504 0.96 10.99 -22.50
CA TYR A 504 0.57 9.72 -23.10
C TYR A 504 1.78 8.85 -23.46
N TYR A 505 2.84 9.39 -24.08
CA TYR A 505 4.07 8.62 -24.33
C TYR A 505 4.70 8.12 -23.02
N LYS A 506 4.71 8.93 -21.94
CA LYS A 506 5.15 8.49 -20.61
C LYS A 506 4.32 7.30 -20.13
N SER A 507 2.99 7.37 -20.21
CA SER A 507 2.12 6.27 -19.78
C SER A 507 2.31 5.00 -20.62
N VAL A 508 2.56 5.11 -21.92
CA VAL A 508 2.89 3.97 -22.80
C VAL A 508 4.24 3.36 -22.43
N ALA A 509 5.27 4.18 -22.20
CA ALA A 509 6.60 3.75 -21.76
C ALA A 509 6.54 3.05 -20.39
N GLU A 510 5.90 3.67 -19.39
CA GLU A 510 5.79 3.13 -18.04
C GLU A 510 5.05 1.79 -17.98
N ARG A 511 4.10 1.53 -18.90
CA ARG A 511 3.31 0.28 -18.96
C ARG A 511 4.02 -0.90 -19.60
N ALA A 512 5.13 -0.71 -20.31
CA ALA A 512 5.94 -1.79 -20.85
C ALA A 512 6.99 -2.24 -19.82
N GLU A 513 6.55 -2.48 -18.59
CA GLU A 513 7.41 -2.69 -17.40
C GLU A 513 8.57 -3.69 -17.67
N PRO A 514 8.36 -4.89 -18.27
CA PRO A 514 9.43 -5.85 -18.53
C PRO A 514 10.49 -5.41 -19.56
N LEU A 515 10.26 -4.34 -20.33
CA LEU A 515 11.22 -3.79 -21.29
C LEU A 515 12.12 -2.69 -20.68
N VAL A 516 11.63 -2.01 -19.63
CA VAL A 516 12.28 -0.81 -19.07
C VAL A 516 12.71 -0.98 -17.60
N SER A 517 12.13 -1.91 -16.86
CA SER A 517 12.22 -1.92 -15.39
C SER A 517 12.13 -3.32 -14.78
N SER A 518 12.95 -3.56 -13.76
CA SER A 518 13.01 -4.78 -12.94
C SER A 518 11.98 -4.78 -11.80
N TRP A 519 10.72 -4.41 -12.06
CA TRP A 519 9.67 -4.35 -11.03
C TRP A 519 9.38 -5.72 -10.42
N THR A 520 9.38 -6.77 -11.24
CA THR A 520 9.24 -8.18 -10.83
C THR A 520 10.30 -8.58 -9.80
N GLU A 521 11.56 -8.29 -10.10
CA GLU A 521 12.73 -8.63 -9.31
C GLU A 521 12.79 -7.79 -8.03
N ALA A 522 12.47 -6.48 -8.11
CA ALA A 522 12.42 -5.59 -6.95
C ALA A 522 11.35 -6.04 -5.92
N ASN A 523 10.16 -6.37 -6.41
CA ASN A 523 9.06 -6.86 -5.59
C ASN A 523 9.41 -8.20 -4.95
N GLN A 524 9.97 -9.15 -5.71
CA GLN A 524 10.39 -10.45 -5.20
C GLN A 524 11.51 -10.31 -4.15
N ALA A 525 12.52 -9.47 -4.38
CA ALA A 525 13.58 -9.20 -3.42
C ALA A 525 13.06 -8.58 -2.11
N TYR A 526 12.02 -7.74 -2.20
CA TYR A 526 11.35 -7.17 -1.03
C TYR A 526 10.56 -8.23 -0.24
N GLU A 527 9.80 -9.09 -0.91
CA GLU A 527 9.08 -10.22 -0.29
C GLU A 527 10.03 -11.24 0.34
N ASP A 528 11.18 -11.52 -0.29
CA ASP A 528 12.26 -12.38 0.24
C ASP A 528 13.07 -11.71 1.38
N GLY A 529 12.94 -10.40 1.57
CA GLY A 529 13.56 -9.63 2.65
C GLY A 529 14.99 -9.13 2.37
N ASP A 530 15.49 -9.21 1.13
CA ASP A 530 16.71 -8.51 0.71
C ASP A 530 16.39 -7.06 0.36
N TYR A 531 16.13 -6.27 1.41
CA TYR A 531 15.79 -4.85 1.30
C TYR A 531 16.91 -4.00 0.67
N GLU A 532 18.15 -4.50 0.58
CA GLU A 532 19.21 -3.82 -0.17
C GLU A 532 19.06 -4.05 -1.67
N LEU A 533 18.82 -5.29 -2.12
CA LEU A 533 18.56 -5.58 -3.54
C LEU A 533 17.32 -4.84 -4.03
N ALA A 534 16.20 -4.98 -3.32
CA ALA A 534 14.95 -4.31 -3.66
C ALA A 534 15.13 -2.78 -3.77
N PHE A 535 15.90 -2.18 -2.85
CA PHE A 535 16.24 -0.76 -2.89
C PHE A 535 17.03 -0.38 -4.16
N LEU A 536 17.97 -1.20 -4.63
CA LEU A 536 18.75 -0.92 -5.84
C LEU A 536 17.87 -0.91 -7.11
N ASP A 537 16.95 -1.88 -7.24
CA ASP A 537 16.04 -1.95 -8.39
C ASP A 537 14.95 -0.85 -8.33
N TYR A 538 14.39 -0.54 -7.16
CA TYR A 538 13.52 0.63 -7.02
C TYR A 538 14.27 1.94 -7.29
N LEU A 539 15.56 2.06 -6.93
CA LEU A 539 16.39 3.24 -7.24
C LEU A 539 16.60 3.41 -8.75
N ILE A 540 16.82 2.31 -9.47
CA ILE A 540 16.87 2.23 -10.94
C ILE A 540 15.56 2.72 -11.57
N ALA A 541 14.40 2.26 -11.09
CA ALA A 541 13.10 2.72 -11.58
C ALA A 541 12.79 4.18 -11.18
N ALA A 542 13.25 4.63 -10.01
CA ALA A 542 13.04 5.99 -9.51
C ALA A 542 13.82 7.06 -10.32
N GLU A 543 15.02 6.74 -10.79
CA GLU A 543 15.79 7.58 -11.72
C GLU A 543 15.22 7.56 -13.15
N GLN A 544 14.57 6.47 -13.57
CA GLN A 544 13.81 6.44 -14.84
C GLN A 544 12.53 7.30 -14.80
N GLY A 545 12.03 7.64 -13.61
CA GLY A 545 10.94 8.60 -13.44
C GLY A 545 9.64 8.03 -12.87
N TYR A 546 9.58 6.73 -12.55
CA TYR A 546 8.39 6.12 -11.95
C TYR A 546 8.07 6.75 -10.59
N GLU A 547 6.91 7.41 -10.45
CA GLU A 547 6.44 8.01 -9.18
C GLU A 547 6.40 6.98 -8.05
N LYS A 548 5.84 5.80 -8.32
CA LYS A 548 5.72 4.69 -7.37
C LYS A 548 7.09 4.24 -6.84
N ALA A 549 8.10 4.18 -7.71
CA ALA A 549 9.46 3.81 -7.31
C ALA A 549 10.12 4.92 -6.48
N GLN A 550 9.88 6.19 -6.80
CA GLN A 550 10.36 7.32 -6.00
C GLN A 550 9.74 7.30 -4.59
N ASN A 551 8.45 6.96 -4.47
CA ASN A 551 7.82 6.70 -3.18
C ASN A 551 8.49 5.53 -2.44
N ASN A 552 8.68 4.37 -3.09
CA ASN A 552 9.32 3.18 -2.48
C ASN A 552 10.71 3.48 -1.92
N VAL A 553 11.57 4.11 -2.74
CA VAL A 553 12.93 4.51 -2.34
C VAL A 553 12.89 5.45 -1.13
N ALA A 554 12.00 6.45 -1.15
CA ALA A 554 11.88 7.39 -0.02
C ALA A 554 11.36 6.71 1.25
N PHE A 555 10.35 5.82 1.13
CA PHE A 555 9.77 5.05 2.23
C PHE A 555 10.76 4.08 2.87
N MET A 556 11.57 3.38 2.06
CA MET A 556 12.62 2.48 2.57
C MET A 556 13.73 3.23 3.30
N LEU A 557 14.14 4.41 2.79
CA LEU A 557 15.14 5.27 3.42
C LEU A 557 14.62 6.04 4.65
N ASP A 558 13.31 6.19 4.83
CA ASP A 558 12.73 7.05 5.87
C ASP A 558 13.07 6.55 7.29
N PRO A 559 13.75 7.34 8.14
CA PRO A 559 13.94 6.98 9.55
C PRO A 559 12.65 7.12 10.37
N SER A 560 11.63 7.84 9.88
CA SER A 560 10.44 8.29 10.63
C SER A 560 9.16 7.46 10.39
N GLN A 561 9.31 6.15 10.15
CA GLN A 561 8.16 5.24 9.90
C GLN A 561 7.22 5.06 11.11
N SER A 562 7.62 5.44 12.32
CA SER A 562 6.70 5.56 13.48
C SER A 562 7.13 6.71 14.40
N ARG A 563 6.15 7.53 14.80
CA ARG A 563 6.34 8.66 15.74
C ARG A 563 6.16 8.27 17.22
N LEU A 564 5.88 7.01 17.54
CA LEU A 564 5.82 6.53 18.92
C LEU A 564 7.19 5.98 19.35
N PRO A 565 7.96 6.67 20.22
CA PRO A 565 9.22 6.16 20.75
C PRO A 565 8.96 5.09 21.82
N LEU A 566 8.49 3.92 21.37
CA LEU A 566 8.38 2.74 22.21
C LEU A 566 9.77 2.40 22.78
N PRO A 567 9.89 2.10 24.08
CA PRO A 567 11.18 1.75 24.68
C PRO A 567 11.86 0.59 23.94
N SER A 568 13.19 0.62 23.84
CA SER A 568 13.99 -0.37 23.07
C SER A 568 13.92 -1.82 23.60
N TRP A 569 13.31 -2.04 24.77
CA TRP A 569 12.96 -3.37 25.28
C TRP A 569 11.60 -3.88 24.78
N LEU A 570 10.72 -2.98 24.35
CA LEU A 570 9.41 -3.27 23.76
C LEU A 570 9.46 -3.29 22.22
N HIS A 571 10.29 -2.43 21.62
CA HIS A 571 10.46 -2.34 20.17
C HIS A 571 11.92 -2.58 19.77
N ARG A 572 12.18 -3.77 19.23
CA ARG A 572 13.52 -4.26 18.87
C ARG A 572 13.60 -4.59 17.38
N GLN A 573 13.31 -3.60 16.53
CA GLN A 573 13.58 -3.70 15.10
C GLN A 573 15.09 -3.91 14.86
N PRO A 574 15.49 -4.66 13.81
CA PRO A 574 16.87 -4.68 13.37
C PRO A 574 17.28 -3.27 12.92
N ALA A 575 18.55 -2.90 13.14
CA ALA A 575 19.07 -1.65 12.59
C ALA A 575 19.01 -1.71 11.06
N LYS A 576 18.51 -0.65 10.41
CA LYS A 576 18.50 -0.55 8.94
C LYS A 576 19.95 -0.71 8.41
N PRO A 577 20.20 -1.50 7.35
CA PRO A 577 21.52 -1.56 6.70
C PRO A 577 22.06 -0.18 6.37
N SER A 578 23.38 0.01 6.36
CA SER A 578 24.02 1.32 6.15
C SER A 578 23.60 1.97 4.82
N LEU A 579 23.40 1.17 3.77
CA LEU A 579 22.90 1.61 2.47
C LEU A 579 21.54 2.31 2.56
N LEU A 580 20.70 1.92 3.53
CA LEU A 580 19.37 2.49 3.75
C LEU A 580 19.34 3.68 4.73
N GLN A 581 20.48 4.12 5.26
CA GLN A 581 20.57 5.21 6.24
C GLN A 581 20.84 6.59 5.58
N ASN A 582 20.14 6.92 4.49
CA ASN A 582 20.35 8.16 3.74
C ASN A 582 19.08 9.05 3.68
N SER A 583 18.85 9.82 4.74
CA SER A 583 17.72 10.74 4.88
C SER A 583 17.74 11.91 3.88
N ALA A 584 18.92 12.40 3.49
CA ALA A 584 19.07 13.44 2.47
C ALA A 584 18.67 12.94 1.07
N LEU A 585 18.88 11.66 0.77
CA LEU A 585 18.40 11.01 -0.44
C LEU A 585 16.88 10.73 -0.36
N ALA A 586 16.37 10.33 0.81
CA ALA A 586 14.93 10.16 1.04
C ALA A 586 14.15 11.45 0.74
N LEU A 587 14.61 12.60 1.25
CA LEU A 587 14.02 13.90 0.99
C LEU A 587 13.89 14.19 -0.52
N ILE A 588 14.95 13.91 -1.29
CA ILE A 588 14.97 14.13 -2.74
C ILE A 588 13.92 13.26 -3.46
N TYR A 589 13.72 12.02 -3.02
CA TYR A 589 12.72 11.15 -3.62
C TYR A 589 11.28 11.46 -3.15
N TRP A 590 11.07 11.89 -1.90
CA TRP A 590 9.80 12.50 -1.47
C TRP A 590 9.46 13.73 -2.32
N THR A 591 10.42 14.65 -2.55
CA THR A 591 10.24 15.83 -3.42
C THR A 591 9.86 15.43 -4.85
N ARG A 592 10.50 14.43 -5.44
CA ARG A 592 10.21 13.98 -6.81
C ARG A 592 8.83 13.31 -6.92
N SER A 593 8.45 12.49 -5.94
CA SER A 593 7.13 11.86 -5.86
C SER A 593 6.03 12.93 -5.67
N ALA A 594 6.24 13.92 -4.80
CA ALA A 594 5.35 15.07 -4.62
C ALA A 594 5.17 15.92 -5.89
N ILE A 595 6.25 16.14 -6.66
CA ILE A 595 6.19 16.80 -7.98
C ILE A 595 5.35 16.01 -9.00
N GLN A 596 5.16 14.70 -8.80
CA GLN A 596 4.26 13.85 -9.58
C GLN A 596 2.88 13.66 -8.90
N SER A 597 2.46 14.65 -8.10
CA SER A 597 1.14 14.74 -7.46
C SER A 597 0.83 13.65 -6.41
N ASN A 598 1.85 13.03 -5.80
CA ASN A 598 1.66 12.20 -4.62
C ASN A 598 1.51 13.09 -3.36
N ILE A 599 0.29 13.17 -2.82
CA ILE A 599 -0.09 14.06 -1.71
C ILE A 599 0.59 13.64 -0.40
N ASP A 600 0.59 12.35 -0.06
CA ASP A 600 1.25 11.86 1.15
C ASP A 600 2.77 12.15 1.13
N SER A 601 3.39 12.10 -0.05
CA SER A 601 4.80 12.47 -0.26
C SER A 601 5.05 13.97 -0.11
N LEU A 602 4.06 14.81 -0.45
CA LEU A 602 4.10 16.26 -0.21
C LEU A 602 4.01 16.57 1.30
N VAL A 603 3.18 15.85 2.05
CA VAL A 603 3.13 15.97 3.53
C VAL A 603 4.44 15.49 4.16
N LYS A 604 5.01 14.34 3.73
CA LYS A 604 6.33 13.89 4.22
C LYS A 604 7.47 14.86 3.88
N MET A 605 7.44 15.49 2.71
CA MET A 605 8.41 16.56 2.40
C MET A 605 8.25 17.75 3.36
N GLY A 606 7.03 18.10 3.75
CA GLY A 606 6.76 19.08 4.80
C GLY A 606 7.33 18.68 6.15
N ASP A 607 7.07 17.44 6.59
CA ASP A 607 7.59 16.86 7.83
C ASP A 607 9.12 16.88 7.89
N TYR A 608 9.80 16.59 6.77
CA TYR A 608 11.26 16.62 6.71
C TYR A 608 11.83 18.04 6.86
N TYR A 609 11.15 19.06 6.30
CA TYR A 609 11.51 20.47 6.51
C TYR A 609 11.17 20.96 7.91
N LEU A 610 10.15 20.39 8.58
CA LEU A 610 9.78 20.71 9.96
C LEU A 610 10.77 20.10 10.97
N ASP A 611 11.07 18.81 10.83
CA ASP A 611 11.90 18.03 11.75
C ASP A 611 13.42 18.19 11.48
N GLY A 612 13.83 18.78 10.34
CA GLY A 612 15.23 18.95 9.95
C GLY A 612 15.89 17.65 9.46
N ILE A 613 15.12 16.79 8.79
CA ILE A 613 15.57 15.46 8.36
C ILE A 613 16.22 15.56 6.98
N GLY A 614 17.54 15.35 6.91
CA GLY A 614 18.31 15.42 5.67
C GLY A 614 18.53 16.84 5.11
N THR A 615 18.10 17.86 5.85
CA THR A 615 18.20 19.29 5.51
C THR A 615 18.19 20.13 6.79
N GLU A 616 18.61 21.40 6.74
CA GLU A 616 18.39 22.32 7.86
C GLU A 616 16.88 22.61 8.03
N PRO A 617 16.36 22.75 9.27
CA PRO A 617 14.94 23.06 9.50
C PRO A 617 14.49 24.32 8.76
N ALA A 618 13.38 24.22 8.04
CA ALA A 618 12.88 25.24 7.12
C ALA A 618 11.36 25.37 7.21
N PHE A 619 10.87 25.91 8.34
CA PHE A 619 9.44 25.96 8.69
C PHE A 619 8.57 26.62 7.61
N ASP A 620 9.06 27.67 6.94
CA ASP A 620 8.35 28.35 5.85
C ASP A 620 8.07 27.41 4.67
N LYS A 621 8.98 26.46 4.39
CA LYS A 621 8.79 25.42 3.36
C LYS A 621 7.84 24.35 3.84
N ALA A 622 7.92 23.94 5.12
CA ALA A 622 6.98 22.98 5.70
C ALA A 622 5.54 23.49 5.60
N ALA A 623 5.30 24.77 5.95
CA ALA A 623 4.02 25.43 5.78
C ALA A 623 3.53 25.39 4.32
N GLN A 624 4.39 25.73 3.35
CA GLN A 624 4.04 25.66 1.92
C GLN A 624 3.67 24.23 1.46
N CYS A 625 4.37 23.21 1.98
CA CYS A 625 4.08 21.81 1.67
C CYS A 625 2.70 21.40 2.20
N TYR A 626 2.40 21.69 3.48
CA TYR A 626 1.10 21.35 4.06
C TYR A 626 -0.04 22.16 3.45
N THR A 627 0.15 23.45 3.15
CA THR A 627 -0.84 24.26 2.42
C THR A 627 -1.18 23.61 1.08
N GLY A 628 -0.18 23.26 0.26
CA GLY A 628 -0.41 22.58 -1.02
C GLY A 628 -1.08 21.21 -0.89
N ALA A 629 -0.76 20.44 0.15
CA ALA A 629 -1.41 19.15 0.43
C ALA A 629 -2.83 19.28 1.04
N SER A 630 -3.18 20.47 1.56
CA SER A 630 -4.52 20.77 2.11
C SER A 630 -5.49 21.35 1.06
N GLU A 631 -5.00 21.71 -0.12
CA GLU A 631 -5.85 22.20 -1.21
C GLU A 631 -6.93 21.17 -1.56
N TYR A 632 -8.17 21.65 -1.78
CA TYR A 632 -9.35 20.80 -2.02
C TYR A 632 -9.61 19.72 -0.95
N PHE A 633 -9.21 19.95 0.31
CA PHE A 633 -9.38 19.03 1.44
C PHE A 633 -8.72 17.65 1.26
N GLN A 634 -7.69 17.56 0.41
CA GLN A 634 -7.13 16.27 0.00
C GLN A 634 -6.38 15.50 1.11
N SER A 635 -5.95 16.15 2.19
CA SER A 635 -5.25 15.49 3.31
C SER A 635 -5.65 16.07 4.67
N ALA A 636 -6.33 15.25 5.48
CA ALA A 636 -6.60 15.54 6.89
C ALA A 636 -5.31 15.70 7.71
N GLN A 637 -4.26 14.93 7.42
CA GLN A 637 -2.95 15.05 8.09
C GLN A 637 -2.27 16.41 7.78
N ALA A 638 -2.40 16.92 6.56
CA ALA A 638 -1.90 18.25 6.20
C ALA A 638 -2.65 19.37 6.94
N LEU A 639 -3.99 19.29 6.97
CA LEU A 639 -4.85 20.23 7.70
C LEU A 639 -4.53 20.23 9.20
N TYR A 640 -4.39 19.05 9.81
CA TYR A 640 -3.99 18.89 11.21
C TYR A 640 -2.60 19.50 11.49
N ASN A 641 -1.63 19.29 10.60
CA ASN A 641 -0.29 19.86 10.72
C ASN A 641 -0.32 21.40 10.64
N LEU A 642 -1.11 21.99 9.74
CA LEU A 642 -1.33 23.45 9.67
C LEU A 642 -1.97 23.99 10.95
N GLY A 643 -2.98 23.29 11.48
CA GLY A 643 -3.60 23.64 12.76
C GLY A 643 -2.59 23.65 13.91
N TRP A 644 -1.69 22.66 13.96
CA TRP A 644 -0.61 22.60 14.93
C TRP A 644 0.44 23.70 14.74
N MET A 645 0.80 24.07 13.51
CA MET A 645 1.72 25.18 13.23
C MET A 645 1.14 26.52 13.70
N HIS A 646 -0.15 26.78 13.44
CA HIS A 646 -0.86 27.97 13.93
C HIS A 646 -1.09 27.97 15.45
N GLU A 647 -1.30 26.82 16.08
CA GLU A 647 -1.38 26.73 17.55
C GLU A 647 -0.05 27.15 18.20
N ASN A 648 1.08 26.75 17.63
CA ASN A 648 2.39 26.89 18.28
C ASN A 648 3.24 28.05 17.77
N GLY A 649 2.86 28.69 16.65
CA GLY A 649 3.62 29.78 16.04
C GLY A 649 4.90 29.33 15.33
N VAL A 650 4.90 28.11 14.80
CA VAL A 650 6.07 27.51 14.11
C VAL A 650 5.94 27.77 12.62
N GLY A 651 6.83 28.60 12.05
CA GLY A 651 6.80 29.01 10.62
C GLY A 651 5.62 29.91 10.21
N LEU A 652 4.58 29.99 11.03
CA LEU A 652 3.36 30.75 10.77
C LEU A 652 3.01 31.62 11.99
N THR A 653 2.23 32.69 11.78
CA THR A 653 1.73 33.53 12.87
C THR A 653 0.80 32.73 13.78
N GLN A 654 1.06 32.80 15.09
CA GLN A 654 0.27 32.09 16.10
C GLN A 654 -1.15 32.65 16.19
N ASP A 655 -2.15 31.81 15.91
CA ASP A 655 -3.56 32.19 15.91
C ASP A 655 -4.44 30.98 16.30
N PHE A 656 -5.18 31.10 17.41
CA PHE A 656 -6.01 30.00 17.90
C PHE A 656 -7.35 29.87 17.15
N HIS A 657 -7.85 30.91 16.47
CA HIS A 657 -9.01 30.79 15.59
C HIS A 657 -8.66 29.98 14.35
N LEU A 658 -7.56 30.33 13.69
CA LEU A 658 -7.13 29.66 12.47
C LEU A 658 -6.65 28.23 12.76
N ALA A 659 -6.00 27.99 13.90
CA ALA A 659 -5.71 26.65 14.39
C ALA A 659 -7.00 25.82 14.60
N LYS A 660 -8.01 26.38 15.28
CA LYS A 660 -9.32 25.72 15.48
C LYS A 660 -9.95 25.36 14.13
N ARG A 661 -10.02 26.31 13.19
CA ARG A 661 -10.57 26.09 11.86
C ARG A 661 -9.87 24.95 11.11
N TYR A 662 -8.54 24.90 11.12
CA TYR A 662 -7.81 23.82 10.45
C TYR A 662 -8.01 22.45 11.13
N TYR A 663 -8.19 22.41 12.46
CA TYR A 663 -8.57 21.18 13.16
C TYR A 663 -10.02 20.76 12.85
N ASP A 664 -10.97 21.69 12.83
CA ASP A 664 -12.36 21.42 12.43
C ASP A 664 -12.41 20.87 10.97
N GLN A 665 -11.68 21.50 10.05
CA GLN A 665 -11.57 21.06 8.64
C GLN A 665 -10.84 19.71 8.47
N ALA A 666 -9.91 19.35 9.36
CA ALA A 666 -9.28 18.03 9.34
C ALA A 666 -10.27 16.90 9.69
N LEU A 667 -11.29 17.20 10.50
CA LEU A 667 -12.40 16.28 10.82
C LEU A 667 -13.44 16.24 9.69
N GLU A 668 -13.75 17.38 9.05
CA GLU A 668 -14.58 17.40 7.82
C GLU A 668 -13.96 16.57 6.69
N ALA A 669 -12.62 16.52 6.60
CA ALA A 669 -11.89 15.76 5.60
C ALA A 669 -11.73 14.26 5.94
N ASN A 670 -11.77 13.87 7.22
CA ASN A 670 -11.69 12.48 7.66
C ASN A 670 -12.33 12.27 9.03
N GLU A 671 -13.39 11.45 9.07
CA GLU A 671 -14.12 11.02 10.27
C GLU A 671 -13.19 10.35 11.31
N GLU A 672 -12.20 9.57 10.88
CA GLU A 672 -11.25 8.88 11.77
C GLU A 672 -10.32 9.84 12.52
N ALA A 673 -10.20 11.09 12.05
CA ALA A 673 -9.46 12.14 12.75
C ALA A 673 -10.17 12.63 14.03
N TYR A 674 -11.40 12.19 14.32
CA TYR A 674 -12.21 12.63 15.46
C TYR A 674 -11.46 12.63 16.80
N LEU A 675 -10.81 11.52 17.19
CA LEU A 675 -10.11 11.44 18.47
C LEU A 675 -8.90 12.39 18.57
N PRO A 676 -7.92 12.40 17.63
CA PRO A 676 -6.79 13.34 17.69
C PRO A 676 -7.22 14.80 17.52
N VAL A 677 -8.25 15.10 16.71
CA VAL A 677 -8.81 16.45 16.54
C VAL A 677 -9.49 16.92 17.83
N THR A 678 -10.40 16.15 18.42
CA THR A 678 -11.11 16.56 19.65
C THR A 678 -10.17 16.76 20.84
N LEU A 679 -9.16 15.89 21.01
CA LEU A 679 -8.11 16.09 22.02
C LEU A 679 -7.28 17.36 21.77
N SER A 680 -6.99 17.68 20.50
CA SER A 680 -6.25 18.89 20.12
C SER A 680 -7.09 20.16 20.31
N LEU A 681 -8.38 20.12 19.98
CA LEU A 681 -9.34 21.19 20.24
C LEU A 681 -9.54 21.42 21.75
N LEU A 682 -9.59 20.35 22.56
CA LEU A 682 -9.65 20.45 24.03
C LEU A 682 -8.40 21.14 24.59
N LYS A 683 -7.22 20.72 24.13
CA LYS A 683 -5.92 21.35 24.45
C LYS A 683 -5.87 22.82 24.01
N LEU A 684 -6.33 23.13 22.80
CA LEU A 684 -6.39 24.49 22.26
C LEU A 684 -7.35 25.38 23.06
N ARG A 685 -8.54 24.88 23.43
CA ARG A 685 -9.50 25.56 24.31
C ARG A 685 -8.90 25.83 25.70
N ALA A 686 -8.16 24.87 26.27
CA ALA A 686 -7.47 25.07 27.55
C ALA A 686 -6.35 26.14 27.46
N ARG A 687 -5.55 26.15 26.38
CA ARG A 687 -4.54 27.19 26.13
C ARG A 687 -5.18 28.56 25.89
N SER A 688 -6.31 28.61 25.18
CA SER A 688 -7.11 29.81 24.96
C SER A 688 -7.65 30.39 26.28
N ALA A 689 -8.27 29.56 27.12
CA ALA A 689 -8.77 29.96 28.43
C ALA A 689 -7.65 30.50 29.34
N TRP A 690 -6.47 29.85 29.34
CA TRP A 690 -5.30 30.32 30.07
C TRP A 690 -4.75 31.64 29.52
N ASN A 691 -4.70 31.82 28.20
CA ASN A 691 -4.31 33.08 27.56
C ASN A 691 -5.26 34.23 27.93
N THR A 692 -6.58 33.99 27.91
CA THR A 692 -7.59 34.96 28.36
C THR A 692 -7.42 35.31 29.85
N PHE A 693 -7.25 34.31 30.72
CA PHE A 693 -7.04 34.53 32.16
C PHE A 693 -5.77 35.34 32.45
N THR A 694 -4.66 35.00 31.79
CA THR A 694 -3.35 35.67 31.97
C THR A 694 -3.21 36.98 31.18
N HIS A 695 -4.24 37.40 30.44
CA HIS A 695 -4.22 38.59 29.57
C HIS A 695 -3.03 38.55 28.56
N GLY A 696 -2.82 37.38 27.97
CA GLY A 696 -1.77 37.14 26.98
C GLY A 696 -2.00 37.88 25.66
N ARG A 697 -0.94 37.97 24.85
CA ARG A 697 -0.91 38.79 23.61
C ARG A 697 -1.44 38.07 22.37
N ILE A 698 -1.92 36.84 22.51
CA ILE A 698 -2.39 35.98 21.41
C ILE A 698 -3.91 36.17 21.27
N ASN A 699 -4.43 36.08 20.05
CA ASN A 699 -5.87 35.99 19.82
C ASN A 699 -6.40 34.68 20.42
N SER A 700 -7.08 34.76 21.57
CA SER A 700 -7.88 33.66 22.10
C SER A 700 -8.99 33.28 21.11
N ILE A 701 -9.46 32.03 21.18
CA ILE A 701 -10.69 31.61 20.48
C ILE A 701 -11.84 32.48 21.00
N GLN A 702 -12.40 33.30 20.12
CA GLN A 702 -13.74 33.88 20.27
C GLN A 702 -14.73 32.92 19.60
N ASP A 703 -15.90 32.72 20.18
CA ASP A 703 -17.02 32.15 19.43
C ASP A 703 -17.42 33.15 18.33
N GLU A 704 -17.87 32.68 17.18
CA GLU A 704 -18.60 33.57 16.27
C GLU A 704 -19.86 34.10 16.98
N PRO A 705 -20.28 35.35 16.72
CA PRO A 705 -21.46 35.93 17.34
C PRO A 705 -22.74 35.35 16.71
N SER A 706 -22.97 34.05 16.92
CA SER A 706 -24.31 33.49 16.82
C SER A 706 -25.23 34.27 17.77
N PRO A 707 -26.47 34.57 17.37
CA PRO A 707 -27.41 35.28 18.23
C PRO A 707 -27.82 34.35 19.37
N ARG A 708 -27.07 34.39 20.48
CA ARG A 708 -27.43 33.71 21.73
C ARG A 708 -28.80 34.24 22.15
N LYS A 709 -29.83 33.42 21.95
CA LYS A 709 -31.16 33.68 22.46
C LYS A 709 -31.07 33.48 23.96
N ASP A 710 -31.06 34.57 24.72
CA ASP A 710 -31.03 34.53 26.19
C ASP A 710 -32.32 33.88 26.73
N TRP A 711 -32.32 32.55 26.81
CA TRP A 711 -33.46 31.76 27.22
C TRP A 711 -33.86 32.10 28.66
N SER A 712 -35.15 32.37 28.86
CA SER A 712 -35.71 32.34 30.21
C SER A 712 -35.61 30.92 30.78
N LEU A 713 -35.48 30.79 32.11
CA LEU A 713 -35.40 29.48 32.77
C LEU A 713 -36.65 28.60 32.46
N SER A 714 -37.78 29.25 32.21
CA SER A 714 -39.01 28.64 31.68
C SER A 714 -38.92 28.14 30.24
N GLU A 715 -38.29 28.89 29.32
CA GLU A 715 -38.04 28.42 27.95
C GLU A 715 -37.02 27.28 27.93
N TRP A 716 -35.98 27.35 28.76
CA TRP A 716 -34.99 26.29 28.85
C TRP A 716 -35.61 24.97 29.34
N ILE A 717 -36.45 25.01 30.39
CA ILE A 717 -37.20 23.82 30.84
C ILE A 717 -38.21 23.35 29.78
N ALA A 718 -38.86 24.25 29.05
CA ALA A 718 -39.80 23.88 27.99
C ALA A 718 -39.10 23.16 26.82
N ASN A 719 -38.00 23.72 26.30
CA ASN A 719 -37.19 23.10 25.25
C ASN A 719 -36.58 21.77 25.70
N PHE A 720 -36.02 21.71 26.91
CA PHE A 720 -35.46 20.47 27.50
C PHE A 720 -36.51 19.35 27.65
N LEU A 721 -37.80 19.69 27.73
CA LEU A 721 -38.93 18.73 27.74
C LEU A 721 -39.56 18.52 26.35
N GLN A 722 -38.96 19.06 25.27
CA GLN A 722 -39.40 18.91 23.88
C GLN A 722 -38.31 18.38 22.94
N GLU A 723 -37.02 18.43 23.31
CA GLU A 723 -35.91 17.98 22.47
C GLU A 723 -35.88 16.45 22.26
N ASP A 724 -36.48 15.66 23.15
CA ASP A 724 -36.73 14.20 22.97
C ASP A 724 -37.69 13.85 21.80
N ILE A 725 -38.22 14.85 21.06
CA ILE A 725 -39.24 14.66 20.02
C ILE A 725 -38.85 15.28 18.66
N TYR A 726 -37.69 15.96 18.54
CA TYR A 726 -37.31 16.66 17.30
C TYR A 726 -35.84 16.43 16.86
N TYR A 727 -35.59 15.25 16.28
CA TYR A 727 -34.42 14.99 15.43
C TYR A 727 -34.76 14.22 14.14
N GLU A 728 -36.00 14.34 13.64
CA GLU A 728 -36.45 13.74 12.39
C GLU A 728 -37.35 14.70 11.57
N ASP A 729 -36.76 15.80 11.07
CA ASP A 729 -37.11 16.34 9.75
C ASP A 729 -36.04 17.34 9.27
N GLY A 730 -35.77 17.43 7.95
CA GLY A 730 -34.75 18.36 7.45
C GLY A 730 -34.26 18.23 6.00
N TYR A 731 -34.62 17.18 5.26
CA TYR A 731 -34.23 17.01 3.85
C TYR A 731 -35.35 16.41 2.96
N GLU A 732 -36.39 17.21 2.71
CA GLU A 732 -37.24 17.10 1.53
C GLU A 732 -36.97 18.29 0.57
N THR A 733 -36.97 18.17 -0.76
CA THR A 733 -37.08 16.97 -1.61
C THR A 733 -36.50 17.31 -3.00
N PHE A 734 -35.80 16.35 -3.62
CA PHE A 734 -35.96 16.06 -5.05
C PHE A 734 -35.65 14.58 -5.30
N ASP A 735 -36.62 13.87 -5.88
CA ASP A 735 -36.69 12.40 -5.90
C ASP A 735 -36.40 11.82 -7.29
N GLU A 736 -35.71 10.67 -7.31
CA GLU A 736 -36.08 9.42 -8.00
C GLU A 736 -34.90 8.42 -7.92
N GLY A 737 -35.06 7.27 -7.27
CA GLY A 737 -34.01 6.24 -7.33
C GLY A 737 -33.97 5.06 -6.34
N MET A 738 -35.01 4.77 -5.55
CA MET A 738 -34.96 3.61 -4.64
C MET A 738 -34.81 2.27 -5.40
N ILE A 739 -33.70 1.57 -5.19
CA ILE A 739 -33.52 0.16 -5.58
C ILE A 739 -33.94 -0.71 -4.39
N THR A 740 -35.00 -1.49 -4.55
CA THR A 740 -35.49 -2.41 -3.52
C THR A 740 -34.68 -3.70 -3.46
N GLY A 741 -34.43 -4.19 -2.24
CA GLY A 741 -33.96 -5.56 -2.01
C GLY A 741 -35.04 -6.59 -2.32
N SER A 742 -34.64 -7.81 -2.69
CA SER A 742 -35.54 -8.87 -3.16
C SER A 742 -36.53 -9.39 -2.09
N ASP A 743 -36.27 -9.13 -0.81
CA ASP A 743 -36.83 -9.92 0.29
C ASP A 743 -37.80 -9.13 1.20
N GLY A 744 -37.98 -7.83 0.96
CA GLY A 744 -39.21 -7.09 1.34
C GLY A 744 -39.39 -6.62 2.79
N GLU A 745 -38.40 -6.77 3.67
CA GLU A 745 -38.47 -6.30 5.08
C GLU A 745 -37.53 -5.11 5.36
N PRO A 746 -37.93 -4.11 6.16
CA PRO A 746 -37.05 -3.03 6.61
C PRO A 746 -36.18 -3.48 7.79
N LEU A 747 -34.87 -3.24 7.71
CA LEU A 747 -33.93 -3.49 8.81
C LEU A 747 -33.79 -2.25 9.69
N ASN A 748 -34.28 -2.36 10.93
CA ASN A 748 -34.08 -1.41 12.02
C ASN A 748 -33.23 -2.05 13.14
N ASP A 749 -32.78 -1.23 14.09
CA ASP A 749 -32.02 -1.55 15.31
C ASP A 749 -30.54 -1.95 15.12
N GLY A 750 -29.63 -1.29 15.85
CA GLY A 750 -28.21 -1.69 15.85
C GLY A 750 -27.15 -0.80 16.52
N LEU A 751 -27.43 0.46 16.93
CA LEU A 751 -26.40 1.37 17.45
C LEU A 751 -26.89 2.31 18.58
N GLU A 752 -26.93 1.83 19.83
CA GLU A 752 -27.08 2.68 21.04
C GLU A 752 -25.90 2.55 22.06
N ASP A 753 -24.98 1.59 21.87
CA ASP A 753 -24.02 1.15 22.91
C ASP A 753 -22.83 2.11 23.19
N VAL A 754 -22.74 3.29 22.54
CA VAL A 754 -21.58 4.19 22.68
C VAL A 754 -21.72 5.14 23.88
N ASP A 755 -22.89 5.77 24.06
CA ASP A 755 -23.10 6.76 25.12
C ASP A 755 -23.09 6.14 26.52
N ALA A 756 -23.56 4.90 26.65
CA ALA A 756 -23.52 4.14 27.90
C ALA A 756 -22.11 4.01 28.50
N VAL A 757 -21.06 3.97 27.65
CA VAL A 757 -19.66 3.94 28.10
C VAL A 757 -19.20 5.32 28.60
N VAL A 758 -19.64 6.39 27.95
CA VAL A 758 -19.31 7.77 28.33
C VAL A 758 -20.00 8.16 29.64
N GLU A 759 -21.30 7.86 29.80
CA GLU A 759 -22.01 8.04 31.08
C GLU A 759 -21.33 7.26 32.21
N SER A 760 -20.99 5.99 31.98
CA SER A 760 -20.32 5.14 32.98
C SER A 760 -19.01 5.76 33.48
N LEU A 761 -18.22 6.38 32.60
CA LEU A 761 -16.98 7.07 32.96
C LEU A 761 -17.24 8.39 33.72
N ILE A 762 -18.28 9.14 33.35
CA ILE A 762 -18.70 10.36 34.06
C ILE A 762 -19.16 10.04 35.49
N ILE A 763 -19.96 8.98 35.65
CA ILE A 763 -20.46 8.50 36.95
C ILE A 763 -19.28 8.07 37.85
N LEU A 764 -18.32 7.30 37.32
CA LEU A 764 -17.12 6.91 38.06
C LEU A 764 -16.26 8.12 38.47
N GLY A 765 -16.14 9.13 37.60
CA GLY A 765 -15.46 10.39 37.90
C GLY A 765 -16.13 11.17 39.05
N LEU A 766 -17.46 11.28 39.02
CA LEU A 766 -18.26 11.92 40.08
C LEU A 766 -18.15 11.19 41.41
N VAL A 767 -18.24 9.86 41.42
CA VAL A 767 -18.05 9.04 42.63
C VAL A 767 -16.63 9.24 43.20
N GLY A 768 -15.61 9.24 42.36
CA GLY A 768 -14.23 9.53 42.75
C GLY A 768 -14.07 10.91 43.40
N ALA A 769 -14.69 11.94 42.81
CA ALA A 769 -14.68 13.31 43.36
C ALA A 769 -15.41 13.40 44.72
N ILE A 770 -16.55 12.73 44.88
CA ILE A 770 -17.29 12.67 46.15
C ILE A 770 -16.46 11.96 47.24
N VAL A 771 -15.85 10.82 46.93
CA VAL A 771 -14.98 10.09 47.86
C VAL A 771 -13.77 10.95 48.26
N PHE A 772 -13.15 11.66 47.32
CA PHE A 772 -12.06 12.60 47.61
C PHE A 772 -12.51 13.75 48.52
N LEU A 773 -13.67 14.35 48.28
CA LEU A 773 -14.23 15.42 49.12
C LEU A 773 -14.59 14.93 50.52
N MET A 774 -15.12 13.71 50.65
CA MET A 774 -15.38 13.07 51.94
C MET A 774 -14.08 12.80 52.72
N TYR A 775 -13.06 12.25 52.05
CA TYR A 775 -11.73 12.05 52.63
C TYR A 775 -11.08 13.38 53.07
N TYR A 776 -11.14 14.41 52.23
CA TYR A 776 -10.63 15.74 52.55
C TYR A 776 -11.36 16.37 53.75
N ARG A 777 -12.70 16.26 53.80
CA ARG A 777 -13.51 16.72 54.93
C ARG A 777 -13.17 15.99 56.23
N ALA A 778 -13.05 14.66 56.19
CA ALA A 778 -12.67 13.86 57.36
C ALA A 778 -11.26 14.21 57.87
N ARG A 779 -10.29 14.37 56.96
CA ARG A 779 -8.92 14.79 57.28
C ARG A 779 -8.87 16.20 57.88
N ARG A 780 -9.73 17.11 57.43
CA ARG A 780 -9.89 18.46 58.01
C ARG A 780 -10.50 18.41 59.41
N GLN A 781 -11.50 17.55 59.65
CA GLN A 781 -12.10 17.36 60.98
C GLN A 781 -11.11 16.73 61.97
N GLN A 782 -10.27 15.79 61.54
CA GLN A 782 -9.19 15.25 62.38
C GLN A 782 -8.17 16.32 62.78
N ALA A 783 -7.78 17.21 61.85
CA ALA A 783 -6.89 18.32 62.16
C ALA A 783 -7.49 19.32 63.18
N HIS A 784 -8.79 19.62 63.08
CA HIS A 784 -9.48 20.44 64.09
C HIS A 784 -9.53 19.75 65.47
N ALA A 785 -9.87 18.46 65.53
CA ALA A 785 -9.89 17.71 66.78
C ALA A 785 -8.50 17.59 67.44
N GLN A 786 -7.43 17.53 66.64
CA GLN A 786 -6.05 17.59 67.14
C GLN A 786 -5.71 18.97 67.71
N ALA A 787 -6.06 20.05 67.02
CA ALA A 787 -5.85 21.41 67.52
C ALA A 787 -6.62 21.70 68.82
N GLU A 788 -7.86 21.21 68.95
CA GLU A 788 -8.65 21.31 70.19
C GLU A 788 -8.03 20.50 71.33
N ALA A 789 -7.51 19.29 71.06
CA ALA A 789 -6.82 18.47 72.05
C ALA A 789 -5.48 19.08 72.51
N GLU A 790 -4.77 19.78 71.63
CA GLU A 790 -3.54 20.51 71.95
C GLU A 790 -3.82 21.78 72.76
N ALA A 791 -4.86 22.55 72.40
CA ALA A 791 -5.33 23.69 73.18
C ALA A 791 -5.77 23.28 74.60
N ALA A 792 -6.51 22.17 74.74
CA ALA A 792 -6.89 21.61 76.04
C ALA A 792 -5.68 21.19 76.88
N ARG A 793 -4.64 20.61 76.26
CA ARG A 793 -3.38 20.26 76.94
C ARG A 793 -2.60 21.49 77.41
N GLN A 794 -2.57 22.57 76.63
CA GLN A 794 -1.92 23.82 77.04
C GLN A 794 -2.67 24.50 78.20
N GLY A 795 -4.01 24.51 78.19
CA GLY A 795 -4.82 25.03 79.29
C GLY A 795 -4.58 24.28 80.61
N LEU A 796 -4.50 22.96 80.56
CA LEU A 796 -4.21 22.11 81.73
C LEU A 796 -2.79 22.27 82.29
N GLN A 797 -1.88 22.93 81.56
CA GLN A 797 -0.50 23.15 82.01
C GLN A 797 -0.29 24.49 82.76
N GLN A 798 -1.28 25.38 82.78
CA GLN A 798 -1.22 26.67 83.51
C GLN A 798 -1.90 26.66 84.90
N GLN A 799 -2.70 25.63 85.24
CA GLN A 799 -3.41 25.54 86.54
C GLN A 799 -2.89 24.39 87.41
N GLY A 800 -1.58 24.38 87.65
CA GLY A 800 -0.89 23.42 88.52
C GLY A 800 -0.19 24.06 89.73
N GLY A 801 -0.93 24.66 90.67
CA GLY A 801 -0.32 25.25 91.87
C GLY A 801 -1.28 25.68 92.99
N ALA A 802 -1.34 24.85 94.05
CA ALA A 802 -1.99 25.08 95.36
C ALA A 802 -3.50 25.43 95.40
N GLY A 803 -4.32 24.95 96.35
CA GLY A 803 -4.09 23.98 97.41
C GLY A 803 -5.02 24.17 98.63
N ILE A 804 -5.73 23.10 99.03
CA ILE A 804 -6.18 22.77 100.41
C ILE A 804 -7.52 23.37 100.96
N GLN A 805 -8.45 22.43 101.24
CA GLN A 805 -9.49 22.34 102.30
C GLN A 805 -10.99 22.79 102.19
N GLN A 806 -11.84 21.77 102.46
CA GLN A 806 -13.08 21.71 103.27
C GLN A 806 -14.50 22.00 102.71
N GLN A 807 -15.33 20.92 102.76
CA GLN A 807 -16.78 20.83 103.10
C GLN A 807 -17.82 21.53 102.16
N GLN A 808 -19.07 21.06 101.99
CA GLN A 808 -19.74 19.78 102.35
C GLN A 808 -20.98 19.53 101.44
N GLN A 809 -21.41 18.25 101.35
CA GLN A 809 -22.79 17.76 101.13
C GLN A 809 -23.53 17.84 99.75
N GLN A 810 -24.37 16.81 99.59
CA GLN A 810 -25.64 16.69 98.84
C GLN A 810 -25.69 16.29 97.34
N GLN A 811 -26.75 15.53 97.07
CA GLN A 811 -27.21 14.74 95.91
C GLN A 811 -28.72 15.09 95.72
N PRO A 812 -29.48 14.56 94.73
CA PRO A 812 -29.14 13.98 93.41
C PRO A 812 -30.10 14.42 92.25
N GLY A 813 -29.88 13.88 91.05
CA GLY A 813 -30.93 13.67 90.02
C GLY A 813 -30.80 14.49 88.71
N LEU A 814 -31.50 14.17 87.60
CA LEU A 814 -32.21 12.92 87.23
C LEU A 814 -32.58 12.98 85.71
N GLY A 815 -32.68 11.82 85.02
CA GLY A 815 -33.00 11.69 83.57
C GLY A 815 -31.83 11.05 82.78
N GLN A 816 -31.96 9.99 81.96
CA GLN A 816 -32.90 9.68 80.85
C GLN A 816 -32.77 10.66 79.67
N GLN A 817 -32.71 10.27 78.39
CA GLN A 817 -32.58 8.97 77.67
C GLN A 817 -32.00 9.29 76.27
N GLN A 818 -31.51 8.40 75.38
CA GLN A 818 -31.47 6.92 75.26
C GLN A 818 -30.08 6.53 74.63
N GLY A 819 -29.76 5.46 73.87
CA GLY A 819 -30.51 4.30 73.34
C GLY A 819 -29.84 3.51 72.20
N GLY A 820 -28.55 3.69 71.89
CA GLY A 820 -27.91 3.15 70.66
C GLY A 820 -27.52 1.66 70.69
N PHE A 821 -27.88 0.93 69.64
CA PHE A 821 -27.57 -0.49 69.43
C PHE A 821 -26.17 -0.69 68.81
N PHE A 822 -25.29 -1.48 69.44
CA PHE A 822 -24.30 -2.44 68.85
C PHE A 822 -23.45 -3.05 70.00
N PRO A 823 -22.86 -4.25 69.84
CA PRO A 823 -22.35 -5.03 70.99
C PRO A 823 -20.96 -4.59 71.51
N PRO A 824 -20.69 -4.76 72.83
CA PRO A 824 -19.42 -4.37 73.44
C PRO A 824 -18.27 -5.37 73.15
N PRO A 825 -16.99 -4.91 73.25
CA PRO A 825 -15.80 -5.73 73.00
C PRO A 825 -15.57 -6.86 74.02
N PRO A 826 -14.74 -7.88 73.69
CA PRO A 826 -14.56 -9.07 74.52
C PRO A 826 -13.91 -8.76 75.87
N GLY A 827 -14.56 -9.19 76.95
CA GLY A 827 -14.10 -9.01 78.33
C GLY A 827 -15.23 -8.85 79.37
N ALA A 828 -16.45 -8.51 78.93
CA ALA A 828 -17.62 -8.41 79.79
C ALA A 828 -18.15 -9.80 80.24
N PRO A 829 -18.72 -9.92 81.46
CA PRO A 829 -19.09 -11.21 82.05
C PRO A 829 -20.24 -11.94 81.33
N ASP A 830 -21.12 -11.22 80.62
CA ASP A 830 -22.34 -11.80 80.00
C ASP A 830 -22.13 -12.32 78.56
N PHE A 831 -20.90 -12.42 78.08
CA PHE A 831 -20.56 -12.86 76.71
C PHE A 831 -20.97 -14.31 76.36
N ARG A 832 -21.57 -15.07 77.29
CA ARG A 832 -21.86 -16.52 77.14
C ARG A 832 -23.30 -16.87 76.76
N GLN A 833 -24.11 -15.92 76.29
CA GLN A 833 -25.51 -16.18 75.88
C GLN A 833 -25.77 -16.14 74.35
N TRP A 834 -24.74 -16.28 73.51
CA TRP A 834 -24.85 -16.11 72.05
C TRP A 834 -24.31 -17.29 71.21
N ALA A 835 -24.96 -18.46 71.34
CA ALA A 835 -24.91 -19.63 70.43
C ALA A 835 -25.91 -20.70 70.93
N PRO A 836 -26.34 -21.72 70.15
CA PRO A 836 -26.04 -22.02 68.74
C PRO A 836 -27.32 -22.29 67.88
N ALA A 837 -27.12 -22.93 66.71
CA ALA A 837 -28.10 -23.69 65.89
C ALA A 837 -29.06 -22.90 64.98
N ALA A 838 -29.60 -23.48 63.88
CA ALA A 838 -29.13 -24.56 62.98
C ALA A 838 -30.09 -24.67 61.76
N VAL A 839 -29.74 -25.52 60.79
CA VAL A 839 -30.58 -25.94 59.64
C VAL A 839 -30.79 -24.82 58.60
N GLY A 840 -31.07 -25.20 57.35
CA GLY A 840 -31.35 -24.28 56.25
C GLY A 840 -32.34 -24.90 55.27
N HIS A 841 -32.51 -24.25 54.11
CA HIS A 841 -33.13 -24.80 52.91
C HIS A 841 -32.53 -24.15 51.66
#